data_AF-A0A0U0ZPL2-F1
#
_entry.id   AF-A0A0U0ZPL2-F1
#
_cell.length_a   1.000
_cell.length_b   1.000
_cell.length_c   1.000
_cell.angle_alpha   90.00
_cell.angle_beta   90.00
_cell.angle_gamma   90.00
#
_symmetry.space_group_name_H-M   'P 1'
#
loop_
_entity.id
_entity.type
_entity.pdbx_description
1 polymer ?
#
loop_
_entity_poly.entity_id
_entity_poly.type
_entity_poly.pdbx_seq_one_letter_code
_entity_poly.pdbx_strand_id
1 'polypeptide(L)'
;MWPERGEALSRTIEAEAAISDLYAETLRRWAPEARAAVLPALTAAAALPPDPDAVSQTQSMWDQHSEAIIMTGLGILWAASVYEATIGLGGAVADVVVPDLDTVVLAIVLGSLLMSGKEIAAAVAHVEANPALAAARDDFLASRRDNIAATPAMVRAKMEAALAEPALTLSVTPEDRPEVLRARAAEVLEPSSNEMRDLARQRGYQAADVLNNAVVAAAAQSEESAGLEKTWICTLDGKTRPTHWAADGQRVPLKGHFTVGGEQLFVPGDMSASPAEWKNCRCRVGILAAGEKLPDEVDRHTERLDGRDSVAVNRDGRTQAEEIERRDKAGNVRARDTEDGIGRVASGGWAAPSEQEYEMAEDTETYLTFTDALFAVTGTPTSDGRMLAADIELTFRDTPMPLQWCEKMEGGHYGSVTVGVIEAIRLKDGEVRADGYMLNNDNAIKAIDLVSHGVCNPSVDLGDVTMIATYQDGTVVTEENYDPDREIFATTTAAEVLATTIVAIPAFGQTRFALNAEREARDKALVASMAAKFQPRVYAPVLFSDPGLAGPTPLSIDPETGRIFGHVATFKEKHRSVGLGHISPPRSHTGYAHFHSSPPVRLSDGTELSVGRLTVGIGHAPVSGVSNAEAQAHYDNAEACFALVRAGEDAHGIWVSGVAAPWATPDKIEMGLAAPLSGDWRPYGGNLELVAVLAVNTPGFLCRRTTDSQGNPLSLVASMSPRPGASGTTALSRDDIKAAVTEALAESAHAAKRAALLTRATLAVGDLPGEPSLAERMSQLLERA
;
A
#
# COMPACT_ATOMS: atom_id res chain seq x y z
N MET A 1 -15.07 -35.44 -25.46
CA MET A 1 -14.78 -34.23 -24.66
C MET A 1 -14.87 -34.54 -23.18
N TRP A 2 -13.86 -34.11 -22.43
CA TRP A 2 -13.83 -34.17 -20.98
C TRP A 2 -13.63 -32.75 -20.39
N PRO A 3 -14.22 -32.41 -19.22
CA PRO A 3 -15.20 -33.18 -18.42
C PRO A 3 -16.54 -33.47 -19.13
N GLU A 4 -17.26 -34.51 -18.67
CA GLU A 4 -18.63 -34.80 -19.12
C GLU A 4 -19.64 -33.71 -18.68
N ARG A 5 -20.89 -33.82 -19.16
CA ARG A 5 -21.97 -32.85 -18.89
C ARG A 5 -22.33 -32.84 -17.39
N GLY A 6 -22.25 -31.67 -16.77
CA GLY A 6 -22.76 -31.35 -15.42
C GLY A 6 -22.04 -31.98 -14.22
N GLU A 7 -20.79 -32.39 -14.38
CA GLU A 7 -19.95 -32.91 -13.28
C GLU A 7 -19.09 -31.82 -12.59
N ALA A 8 -19.18 -30.55 -13.00
CA ALA A 8 -18.05 -29.62 -12.85
C ALA A 8 -18.11 -28.60 -11.70
N LEU A 9 -19.28 -28.08 -11.28
CA LEU A 9 -19.31 -27.06 -10.20
C LEU A 9 -19.07 -27.70 -8.83
N SER A 10 -19.63 -28.89 -8.61
CA SER A 10 -19.48 -29.62 -7.35
C SER A 10 -18.01 -29.95 -7.10
N ARG A 11 -17.27 -30.46 -8.10
CA ARG A 11 -15.85 -30.82 -7.94
C ARG A 11 -14.94 -29.66 -7.56
N THR A 12 -15.17 -28.46 -8.13
CA THR A 12 -14.35 -27.29 -7.75
C THR A 12 -14.65 -26.88 -6.31
N ILE A 13 -15.93 -26.81 -5.92
CA ILE A 13 -16.33 -26.47 -4.55
C ILE A 13 -15.85 -27.51 -3.54
N GLU A 14 -15.94 -28.79 -3.87
CA GLU A 14 -15.43 -29.92 -3.09
C GLU A 14 -13.91 -29.81 -2.91
N ALA A 15 -13.17 -29.51 -3.98
CA ALA A 15 -11.72 -29.30 -3.90
C ALA A 15 -11.35 -28.03 -3.12
N GLU A 16 -12.11 -26.94 -3.23
CA GLU A 16 -11.92 -25.73 -2.42
C GLU A 16 -12.08 -26.03 -0.93
N ALA A 17 -13.11 -26.80 -0.57
CA ALA A 17 -13.35 -27.24 0.81
C ALA A 17 -12.20 -28.13 1.30
N ALA A 18 -11.79 -29.14 0.52
CA ALA A 18 -10.67 -30.01 0.87
C ALA A 18 -9.38 -29.21 1.11
N ILE A 19 -9.03 -28.29 0.21
CA ILE A 19 -7.82 -27.47 0.33
C ILE A 19 -7.91 -26.54 1.54
N SER A 20 -9.06 -25.91 1.76
CA SER A 20 -9.31 -25.10 2.96
C SER A 20 -9.06 -25.91 4.24
N ASP A 21 -9.58 -27.13 4.30
CA ASP A 21 -9.43 -28.01 5.46
C ASP A 21 -7.99 -28.51 5.65
N LEU A 22 -7.25 -28.77 4.56
CA LEU A 22 -5.80 -29.08 4.63
C LEU A 22 -5.00 -27.93 5.25
N TYR A 23 -5.29 -26.69 4.84
CA TYR A 23 -4.65 -25.51 5.43
C TYR A 23 -5.09 -25.28 6.88
N ALA A 24 -6.37 -25.46 7.21
CA ALA A 24 -6.88 -25.34 8.57
C ALA A 24 -6.22 -26.37 9.50
N GLU A 25 -6.08 -27.62 9.06
CA GLU A 25 -5.41 -28.68 9.82
C GLU A 25 -3.91 -28.38 10.01
N THR A 26 -3.25 -27.85 8.99
CA THR A 26 -1.83 -27.45 9.09
C THR A 26 -1.64 -26.29 10.05
N LEU A 27 -2.47 -25.25 9.94
CA LEU A 27 -2.49 -24.11 10.86
C LEU A 27 -2.79 -24.56 12.29
N ARG A 28 -3.70 -25.52 12.48
CA ARG A 28 -4.03 -26.10 13.79
C ARG A 28 -2.83 -26.78 14.43
N ARG A 29 -1.98 -27.47 13.64
CA ARG A 29 -0.77 -28.13 14.16
C ARG A 29 0.36 -27.16 14.44
N TRP A 30 0.49 -26.09 13.65
CA TRP A 30 1.57 -25.10 13.74
C TRP A 30 1.31 -23.94 14.72
N ALA A 31 0.03 -23.63 14.98
CA ALA A 31 -0.37 -22.53 15.86
C ALA A 31 0.24 -22.59 17.28
N PRO A 32 0.37 -23.76 17.94
CA PRO A 32 1.03 -23.85 19.25
C PRO A 32 2.50 -23.37 19.22
N GLU A 33 3.26 -23.74 18.19
CA GLU A 33 4.65 -23.30 18.00
C GLU A 33 4.72 -21.80 17.73
N ALA A 34 3.86 -21.30 16.84
CA ALA A 34 3.74 -19.87 16.54
C ALA A 34 3.42 -19.06 17.81
N ARG A 35 2.46 -19.53 18.61
CA ARG A 35 2.07 -18.91 19.87
C ARG A 35 3.21 -18.90 20.89
N ALA A 36 3.96 -19.99 20.99
CA ALA A 36 5.11 -20.06 21.90
C ALA A 36 6.23 -19.07 21.52
N ALA A 37 6.46 -18.87 20.21
CA ALA A 37 7.44 -17.90 19.71
C ALA A 37 6.98 -16.44 19.92
N VAL A 38 5.73 -16.14 19.58
CA VAL A 38 5.14 -14.78 19.65
C VAL A 38 4.90 -14.31 21.09
N LEU A 39 4.62 -15.24 22.00
CA LEU A 39 4.31 -14.95 23.40
C LEU A 39 5.40 -15.49 24.35
N PRO A 40 6.63 -14.95 24.32
CA PRO A 40 7.70 -15.44 25.17
C PRO A 40 7.33 -15.30 26.66
N ALA A 41 7.73 -16.28 27.45
CA ALA A 41 7.58 -16.27 28.91
C ALA A 41 8.87 -15.82 29.58
N LEU A 42 8.79 -14.83 30.49
CA LEU A 42 9.86 -14.54 31.46
C LEU A 42 9.35 -14.64 32.89
N THR A 43 10.24 -15.13 33.75
CA THR A 43 10.06 -15.35 35.18
C THR A 43 9.79 -14.04 35.94
N ALA A 44 8.69 -14.02 36.70
CA ALA A 44 8.42 -13.18 37.88
C ALA A 44 8.80 -11.69 37.80
N ALA A 45 8.10 -10.88 37.00
CA ALA A 45 7.70 -9.50 37.37
C ALA A 45 6.91 -8.70 36.30
N ALA A 46 6.96 -9.04 35.00
CA ALA A 46 6.18 -8.34 33.97
C ALA A 46 6.02 -9.17 32.69
N ALA A 47 4.83 -9.16 32.08
CA ALA A 47 4.58 -9.80 30.79
C ALA A 47 5.11 -8.90 29.66
N LEU A 48 6.03 -9.41 28.84
CA LEU A 48 6.48 -8.70 27.62
C LEU A 48 5.34 -8.61 26.59
N PRO A 49 5.24 -7.53 25.81
CA PRO A 49 4.29 -7.45 24.70
C PRO A 49 4.52 -8.61 23.70
N PRO A 50 3.50 -8.99 22.91
CA PRO A 50 3.68 -9.98 21.85
C PRO A 50 4.71 -9.49 20.84
N ASP A 51 5.47 -10.43 20.26
CA ASP A 51 6.43 -10.18 19.18
C ASP A 51 5.95 -10.85 17.89
N PRO A 52 5.24 -10.13 17.00
CA PRO A 52 4.82 -10.66 15.71
C PRO A 52 5.97 -11.16 14.83
N ASP A 53 7.15 -10.55 14.90
CA ASP A 53 8.29 -10.93 14.06
C ASP A 53 8.82 -12.32 14.41
N ALA A 54 8.59 -12.78 15.64
CA ALA A 54 8.95 -14.12 16.10
C ALA A 54 8.23 -15.25 15.34
N VAL A 55 7.15 -14.96 14.60
CA VAL A 55 6.52 -15.94 13.69
C VAL A 55 7.55 -16.52 12.70
N SER A 56 8.48 -15.69 12.22
CA SER A 56 9.52 -16.10 11.26
C SER A 56 10.46 -17.18 11.80
N GLN A 57 10.62 -17.28 13.12
CA GLN A 57 11.41 -18.32 13.79
C GLN A 57 10.77 -19.72 13.71
N THR A 58 9.48 -19.79 13.37
CA THR A 58 8.73 -21.05 13.30
C THR A 58 8.59 -21.60 11.87
N GLN A 59 9.26 -20.97 10.89
CA GLN A 59 9.17 -21.34 9.47
C GLN A 59 9.51 -22.81 9.23
N SER A 60 10.57 -23.34 9.85
CA SER A 60 10.95 -24.74 9.67
C SER A 60 9.87 -25.72 10.15
N MET A 61 9.11 -25.36 11.18
CA MET A 61 8.02 -26.19 11.69
C MET A 61 6.81 -26.12 10.75
N TRP A 62 6.52 -24.93 10.22
CA TRP A 62 5.51 -24.76 9.17
C TRP A 62 5.83 -25.61 7.94
N ASP A 63 7.08 -25.56 7.46
CA ASP A 63 7.51 -26.31 6.28
C ASP A 63 7.33 -27.82 6.51
N GLN A 64 7.65 -28.32 7.71
CA GLN A 64 7.43 -29.73 8.07
C GLN A 64 5.94 -30.13 8.05
N HIS A 65 5.06 -29.32 8.66
CA HIS A 65 3.63 -29.61 8.70
C HIS A 65 2.97 -29.49 7.32
N SER A 66 3.33 -28.45 6.57
CA SER A 66 2.76 -28.18 5.25
C SER A 66 3.20 -29.21 4.22
N GLU A 67 4.42 -29.75 4.30
CA GLU A 67 4.85 -30.88 3.47
C GLU A 67 4.01 -32.13 3.76
N ALA A 68 3.83 -32.46 5.06
CA ALA A 68 3.10 -33.66 5.45
C ALA A 68 1.61 -33.61 5.06
N ILE A 69 0.98 -32.43 5.10
CA ILE A 69 -0.47 -32.27 5.00
C ILE A 69 -0.88 -31.64 3.68
N ILE A 70 -0.44 -30.39 3.42
CA ILE A 70 -0.89 -29.62 2.26
C ILE A 70 -0.33 -30.22 0.97
N MET A 71 0.98 -30.48 0.91
CA MET A 71 1.62 -31.01 -0.30
C MET A 71 1.11 -32.42 -0.62
N THR A 72 1.03 -33.30 0.37
CA THR A 72 0.40 -34.62 0.24
C THR A 72 -1.04 -34.52 -0.25
N GLY A 73 -1.85 -33.66 0.37
CA GLY A 73 -3.27 -33.51 0.02
C GLY A 73 -3.50 -32.93 -1.37
N LEU A 74 -2.73 -31.93 -1.78
CA LEU A 74 -2.74 -31.40 -3.15
C LEU A 74 -2.34 -32.47 -4.16
N GLY A 75 -1.33 -33.29 -3.84
CA GLY A 75 -0.92 -34.42 -4.67
C GLY A 75 -2.02 -35.46 -4.85
N ILE A 76 -2.78 -35.75 -3.79
CA ILE A 76 -3.93 -36.66 -3.84
C ILE A 76 -5.06 -36.07 -4.69
N LEU A 77 -5.42 -34.80 -4.50
CA LEU A 77 -6.47 -34.12 -5.29
C LEU A 77 -6.10 -34.08 -6.78
N TRP A 78 -4.84 -33.77 -7.08
CA TRP A 78 -4.32 -33.78 -8.44
C TRP A 78 -4.39 -35.19 -9.05
N ALA A 79 -3.97 -36.22 -8.31
CA ALA A 79 -4.01 -37.60 -8.78
C ALA A 79 -5.44 -38.10 -9.02
N ALA A 80 -6.37 -37.78 -8.12
CA ALA A 80 -7.80 -38.06 -8.29
C ALA A 80 -8.34 -37.45 -9.59
N SER A 81 -8.03 -36.18 -9.84
CA SER A 81 -8.47 -35.48 -11.05
C SER A 81 -7.83 -36.06 -12.32
N VAL A 82 -6.55 -36.44 -12.28
CA VAL A 82 -5.90 -37.16 -13.40
C VAL A 82 -6.61 -38.49 -13.66
N TYR A 83 -6.90 -39.26 -12.62
CA TYR A 83 -7.51 -40.58 -12.75
C TYR A 83 -8.90 -40.50 -13.40
N GLU A 84 -9.75 -39.58 -12.94
CA GLU A 84 -11.05 -39.32 -13.56
C GLU A 84 -10.89 -38.86 -15.02
N ALA A 85 -9.96 -37.94 -15.29
CA ALA A 85 -9.72 -37.44 -16.64
C ALA A 85 -9.20 -38.52 -17.60
N THR A 86 -8.32 -39.40 -17.13
CA THR A 86 -7.83 -40.54 -17.91
C THR A 86 -8.99 -41.45 -18.30
N ILE A 87 -9.84 -41.85 -17.35
CA ILE A 87 -11.02 -42.69 -17.62
C ILE A 87 -11.98 -41.99 -18.59
N GLY A 88 -12.28 -40.71 -18.33
CA GLY A 88 -13.19 -39.91 -19.15
C GLY A 88 -12.71 -39.66 -20.58
N LEU A 89 -11.40 -39.67 -20.79
CA LEU A 89 -10.79 -39.62 -22.13
C LEU A 89 -10.68 -41.01 -22.79
N GLY A 90 -11.19 -42.07 -22.15
CA GLY A 90 -11.13 -43.44 -22.65
C GLY A 90 -9.77 -44.13 -22.44
N GLY A 91 -8.89 -43.55 -21.62
CA GLY A 91 -7.60 -44.10 -21.26
C GLY A 91 -7.72 -45.24 -20.24
N ALA A 92 -6.74 -46.15 -20.27
CA ALA A 92 -6.66 -47.23 -19.30
C ALA A 92 -5.96 -46.75 -18.01
N VAL A 93 -6.56 -47.09 -16.87
CA VAL A 93 -5.95 -46.90 -15.54
C VAL A 93 -5.29 -48.20 -15.08
N ALA A 94 -4.16 -48.05 -14.40
CA ALA A 94 -3.36 -49.19 -13.96
C ALA A 94 -3.92 -49.74 -12.63
N ASP A 95 -4.12 -51.05 -12.55
CA ASP A 95 -4.47 -51.74 -11.30
C ASP A 95 -3.17 -52.06 -10.54
N VAL A 96 -2.78 -51.15 -9.63
CA VAL A 96 -1.47 -51.16 -8.96
C VAL A 96 -1.66 -51.15 -7.44
N VAL A 97 -0.65 -51.65 -6.74
CA VAL A 97 -0.63 -51.74 -5.28
C VAL A 97 -0.89 -50.38 -4.65
N VAL A 98 -1.90 -50.34 -3.78
CA VAL A 98 -2.31 -49.17 -3.01
C VAL A 98 -1.15 -48.69 -2.12
N PRO A 99 -0.69 -47.44 -2.27
CA PRO A 99 0.28 -46.87 -1.35
C PRO A 99 -0.34 -46.68 0.03
N ASP A 100 0.47 -46.74 1.07
CA ASP A 100 0.05 -46.35 2.42
C ASP A 100 -0.11 -44.82 2.44
N LEU A 101 -1.34 -44.35 2.61
CA LEU A 101 -1.68 -42.94 2.60
C LEU A 101 -1.89 -42.45 4.04
N ASP A 102 -1.44 -41.22 4.33
CA ASP A 102 -1.66 -40.61 5.63
C ASP A 102 -3.16 -40.54 5.94
N THR A 103 -3.56 -41.19 7.04
CA THR A 103 -4.97 -41.32 7.42
C THR A 103 -5.69 -40.00 7.67
N VAL A 104 -4.98 -38.96 8.13
CA VAL A 104 -5.59 -37.63 8.36
C VAL A 104 -5.82 -36.91 7.05
N VAL A 105 -4.79 -36.88 6.19
CA VAL A 105 -4.90 -36.25 4.86
C VAL A 105 -5.98 -36.95 4.04
N LEU A 106 -6.00 -38.29 4.06
CA LEU A 106 -7.00 -39.07 3.37
C LEU A 106 -8.41 -38.80 3.91
N ALA A 107 -8.59 -38.67 5.23
CA ALA A 107 -9.89 -38.33 5.81
C ALA A 107 -10.39 -36.95 5.39
N ILE A 108 -9.50 -35.94 5.31
CA ILE A 108 -9.85 -34.60 4.84
C ILE A 108 -10.30 -34.63 3.38
N VAL A 109 -9.51 -35.28 2.51
CA VAL A 109 -9.84 -35.37 1.08
C VAL A 109 -11.13 -36.16 0.86
N LEU A 110 -11.32 -37.29 1.55
CA LEU A 110 -12.56 -38.09 1.48
C LEU A 110 -13.78 -37.39 2.06
N GLY A 111 -13.58 -36.46 3.00
CA GLY A 111 -14.67 -35.67 3.58
C GLY A 111 -15.32 -34.73 2.56
N SER A 112 -14.60 -34.38 1.50
CA SER A 112 -15.06 -33.43 0.49
C SER A 112 -15.31 -34.07 -0.89
N LEU A 113 -14.51 -35.06 -1.30
CA LEU A 113 -14.68 -35.71 -2.61
C LEU A 113 -15.75 -36.79 -2.59
N LEU A 114 -16.52 -36.89 -3.68
CA LEU A 114 -17.44 -38.00 -3.95
C LEU A 114 -16.72 -39.27 -4.46
N MET A 115 -15.58 -39.63 -3.86
CA MET A 115 -14.79 -40.83 -4.19
C MET A 115 -14.61 -41.72 -2.96
N SER A 116 -14.56 -43.04 -3.15
CA SER A 116 -14.19 -43.98 -2.10
C SER A 116 -12.68 -43.97 -1.84
N GLY A 117 -12.26 -44.35 -0.62
CA GLY A 117 -10.84 -44.47 -0.29
C GLY A 117 -10.08 -45.43 -1.21
N LYS A 118 -10.76 -46.43 -1.79
CA LYS A 118 -10.18 -47.34 -2.78
C LYS A 118 -9.91 -46.65 -4.11
N GLU A 119 -10.82 -45.79 -4.56
CA GLU A 119 -10.66 -45.04 -5.82
C GLU A 119 -9.55 -44.00 -5.68
N ILE A 120 -9.46 -43.31 -4.54
CA ILE A 120 -8.34 -42.39 -4.26
C ILE A 120 -7.01 -43.13 -4.24
N ALA A 121 -6.95 -44.28 -3.57
CA ALA A 121 -5.75 -45.11 -3.54
C ALA A 121 -5.33 -45.57 -4.95
N ALA A 122 -6.29 -45.99 -5.78
CA ALA A 122 -6.03 -46.36 -7.17
C ALA A 122 -5.54 -45.17 -8.00
N ALA A 123 -6.09 -43.96 -7.76
CA ALA A 123 -5.67 -42.74 -8.43
C ALA A 123 -4.21 -42.38 -8.13
N VAL A 124 -3.80 -42.43 -6.86
CA VAL A 124 -2.40 -42.20 -6.47
C VAL A 124 -1.49 -43.27 -7.07
N ALA A 125 -1.88 -44.55 -6.99
CA ALA A 125 -1.09 -45.65 -7.55
C ALA A 125 -0.92 -45.53 -9.08
N HIS A 126 -1.94 -45.04 -9.78
CA HIS A 126 -1.89 -44.80 -11.23
C HIS A 126 -0.87 -43.72 -11.60
N VAL A 127 -0.83 -42.61 -10.86
CA VAL A 127 0.14 -41.53 -11.07
C VAL A 127 1.56 -42.01 -10.78
N GLU A 128 1.79 -42.71 -9.67
CA GLU A 128 3.10 -43.25 -9.30
C GLU A 128 3.63 -44.29 -10.31
N ALA A 129 2.73 -45.09 -10.89
CA ALA A 129 3.11 -46.09 -11.89
C ALA A 129 3.47 -45.49 -13.26
N ASN A 130 3.12 -44.23 -13.52
CA ASN A 130 3.44 -43.54 -14.77
C ASN A 130 4.50 -42.45 -14.53
N PRO A 131 5.76 -42.65 -14.94
CA PRO A 131 6.84 -41.68 -14.71
C PRO A 131 6.59 -40.27 -15.24
N ALA A 132 5.83 -40.14 -16.34
CA ALA A 132 5.50 -38.83 -16.91
C ALA A 132 4.43 -38.10 -16.10
N LEU A 133 3.45 -38.82 -15.55
CA LEU A 133 2.46 -38.25 -14.63
C LEU A 133 3.08 -37.90 -13.27
N ALA A 134 3.94 -38.77 -12.74
CA ALA A 134 4.69 -38.50 -11.51
C ALA A 134 5.54 -37.23 -11.65
N ALA A 135 6.29 -37.09 -12.74
CA ALA A 135 7.07 -35.88 -13.03
C ALA A 135 6.17 -34.63 -13.16
N ALA A 136 5.05 -34.72 -13.88
CA ALA A 136 4.12 -33.60 -14.03
C ALA A 136 3.49 -33.17 -12.69
N ARG A 137 3.14 -34.13 -11.82
CA ARG A 137 2.68 -33.85 -10.45
C ARG A 137 3.76 -33.15 -9.65
N ASP A 138 4.98 -33.66 -9.67
CA ASP A 138 6.08 -33.13 -8.87
C ASP A 138 6.46 -31.71 -9.32
N ASP A 139 6.44 -31.43 -10.63
CA ASP A 139 6.59 -30.07 -11.19
C ASP A 139 5.46 -29.14 -10.72
N PHE A 140 4.21 -29.61 -10.79
CA PHE A 140 3.06 -28.85 -10.28
C PHE A 140 3.22 -28.54 -8.79
N LEU A 141 3.50 -29.53 -7.95
CA LEU A 141 3.67 -29.37 -6.51
C LEU A 141 4.85 -28.46 -6.18
N ALA A 142 5.98 -28.58 -6.89
CA ALA A 142 7.12 -27.69 -6.73
C ALA A 142 6.73 -26.22 -6.94
N SER A 143 5.89 -25.93 -7.93
CA SER A 143 5.41 -24.56 -8.19
C SER A 143 4.49 -23.98 -7.09
N ARG A 144 4.03 -24.79 -6.13
CA ARG A 144 3.18 -24.36 -4.99
C ARG A 144 3.97 -24.08 -3.73
N ARG A 145 5.23 -24.53 -3.64
CA ARG A 145 6.04 -24.47 -2.42
C ARG A 145 6.18 -23.05 -1.88
N ASP A 146 6.53 -22.09 -2.73
CA ASP A 146 6.72 -20.69 -2.31
C ASP A 146 5.42 -20.06 -1.79
N ASN A 147 4.29 -20.35 -2.44
CA ASN A 147 2.97 -19.88 -2.02
C ASN A 147 2.56 -20.47 -0.66
N ILE A 148 2.83 -21.76 -0.44
CA ILE A 148 2.58 -22.44 0.84
C ILE A 148 3.48 -21.86 1.94
N ALA A 149 4.78 -21.71 1.65
CA ALA A 149 5.79 -21.19 2.57
C ALA A 149 5.53 -19.75 3.01
N ALA A 150 4.81 -18.95 2.20
CA ALA A 150 4.43 -17.57 2.55
C ALA A 150 3.32 -17.47 3.62
N THR A 151 2.67 -18.58 3.99
CA THR A 151 1.51 -18.55 4.90
C THR A 151 1.82 -18.00 6.31
N PRO A 152 2.93 -18.34 6.98
CA PRO A 152 3.31 -17.72 8.26
C PRO A 152 3.43 -16.20 8.18
N ALA A 153 3.99 -15.66 7.10
CA ALA A 153 4.09 -14.21 6.90
C ALA A 153 2.70 -13.55 6.77
N MET A 154 1.72 -14.24 6.20
CA MET A 154 0.34 -13.76 6.13
C MET A 154 -0.36 -13.82 7.49
N VAL A 155 -0.06 -14.82 8.33
CA VAL A 155 -0.53 -14.86 9.72
C VAL A 155 0.06 -13.70 10.52
N ARG A 156 1.36 -13.41 10.34
CA ARG A 156 2.02 -12.24 10.96
C ARG A 156 1.32 -10.94 10.56
N ALA A 157 1.09 -10.71 9.27
CA ALA A 157 0.43 -9.49 8.79
C ALA A 157 -1.00 -9.34 9.35
N LYS A 158 -1.77 -10.43 9.44
CA LYS A 158 -3.09 -10.42 10.09
C LYS A 158 -3.01 -10.08 11.57
N MET A 159 -2.01 -10.60 12.28
CA MET A 159 -1.78 -10.31 13.69
C MET A 159 -1.33 -8.85 13.90
N GLU A 160 -0.43 -8.32 13.07
CA GLU A 160 -0.04 -6.90 13.12
C GLU A 160 -1.25 -5.99 12.93
N ALA A 161 -2.10 -6.28 11.95
CA ALA A 161 -3.34 -5.53 11.72
C ALA A 161 -4.29 -5.60 12.93
N ALA A 162 -4.47 -6.80 13.50
CA ALA A 162 -5.31 -7.00 14.68
C ALA A 162 -4.78 -6.29 15.94
N LEU A 163 -3.46 -6.20 16.10
CA LEU A 163 -2.81 -5.50 17.22
C LEU A 163 -2.80 -3.98 17.03
N ALA A 164 -2.92 -3.49 15.80
CA ALA A 164 -3.01 -2.07 15.46
C ALA A 164 -4.43 -1.50 15.57
N GLU A 165 -5.44 -2.30 15.90
CA GLU A 165 -6.83 -1.85 16.02
C GLU A 165 -6.97 -0.71 17.06
N PRO A 166 -7.50 0.47 16.68
CA PRO A 166 -7.60 1.64 17.57
C PRO A 166 -8.38 1.38 18.87
N ALA A 167 -9.33 0.44 18.82
CA ALA A 167 -10.12 0.03 19.98
C ALA A 167 -9.23 -0.55 21.11
N LEU A 168 -8.11 -1.19 20.79
CA LEU A 168 -7.15 -1.72 21.78
C LEU A 168 -6.25 -0.64 22.37
N THR A 169 -6.07 0.49 21.68
CA THR A 169 -5.22 1.61 22.13
C THR A 169 -5.97 2.62 23.00
N LEU A 170 -7.29 2.75 22.81
CA LEU A 170 -8.15 3.71 23.52
C LEU A 170 -8.79 3.16 24.81
N SER A 171 -8.86 1.84 24.98
CA SER A 171 -9.63 1.19 26.06
C SER A 171 -8.83 0.64 27.24
N VAL A 172 -7.49 0.77 27.21
CA VAL A 172 -6.60 0.08 28.16
C VAL A 172 -5.63 1.07 28.81
N THR A 173 -5.52 1.00 30.14
CA THR A 173 -4.49 1.71 30.91
C THR A 173 -3.09 1.30 30.43
N PRO A 174 -2.07 2.16 30.52
CA PRO A 174 -0.70 1.80 30.13
C PRO A 174 -0.17 0.54 30.83
N GLU A 175 -0.61 0.25 32.06
CA GLU A 175 -0.21 -0.94 32.82
C GLU A 175 -0.81 -2.25 32.28
N ASP A 176 -2.06 -2.24 31.82
CA ASP A 176 -2.78 -3.45 31.34
C ASP A 176 -2.53 -3.72 29.84
N ARG A 177 -1.95 -2.75 29.12
CA ARG A 177 -1.72 -2.81 27.66
C ARG A 177 -0.94 -4.05 27.21
N PRO A 178 0.15 -4.48 27.86
CA PRO A 178 0.86 -5.70 27.47
C PRO A 178 -0.01 -6.96 27.59
N GLU A 179 -0.85 -7.06 28.62
CA GLU A 179 -1.72 -8.22 28.83
C GLU A 179 -2.83 -8.29 27.78
N VAL A 180 -3.44 -7.14 27.44
CA VAL A 180 -4.47 -7.06 26.40
C VAL A 180 -3.91 -7.39 25.01
N LEU A 181 -2.73 -6.85 24.66
CA LEU A 181 -2.08 -7.17 23.38
C LEU A 181 -1.70 -8.66 23.30
N ARG A 182 -1.23 -9.26 24.40
CA ARG A 182 -0.96 -10.70 24.45
C ARG A 182 -2.23 -11.53 24.29
N ALA A 183 -3.33 -11.13 24.91
CA ALA A 183 -4.62 -11.79 24.77
C ALA A 183 -5.12 -11.73 23.31
N ARG A 184 -5.03 -10.57 22.66
CA ARG A 184 -5.39 -10.41 21.24
C ARG A 184 -4.49 -11.23 20.32
N ALA A 185 -3.18 -11.21 20.52
CA ALA A 185 -2.25 -12.03 19.75
C ALA A 185 -2.53 -13.54 19.93
N ALA A 186 -2.83 -13.98 21.16
CA ALA A 186 -3.23 -15.35 21.43
C ALA A 186 -4.56 -15.73 20.76
N GLU A 187 -5.53 -14.80 20.71
CA GLU A 187 -6.81 -14.99 20.02
C GLU A 187 -6.61 -15.13 18.51
N VAL A 188 -5.83 -14.25 17.88
CA VAL A 188 -5.54 -14.33 16.44
C VAL A 188 -4.91 -15.67 16.09
N LEU A 189 -3.96 -16.15 16.90
CA LEU A 189 -3.27 -17.42 16.70
C LEU A 189 -4.09 -18.66 17.09
N GLU A 190 -5.29 -18.49 17.64
CA GLU A 190 -6.20 -19.62 17.85
C GLU A 190 -6.67 -20.16 16.49
N PRO A 191 -6.54 -21.47 16.21
CA PRO A 191 -6.96 -22.02 14.91
C PRO A 191 -8.43 -21.77 14.54
N SER A 192 -9.28 -21.55 15.54
CA SER A 192 -10.70 -21.21 15.36
C SER A 192 -10.99 -19.72 15.16
N SER A 193 -9.97 -18.85 15.22
CA SER A 193 -10.11 -17.41 15.00
C SER A 193 -10.63 -17.09 13.60
N ASN A 194 -11.24 -15.92 13.44
CA ASN A 194 -11.70 -15.46 12.12
C ASN A 194 -10.49 -15.32 11.17
N GLU A 195 -9.38 -14.81 11.68
CA GLU A 195 -8.15 -14.55 10.95
C GLU A 195 -7.56 -15.84 10.35
N MET A 196 -7.48 -16.91 11.15
CA MET A 196 -6.94 -18.21 10.74
C MET A 196 -7.92 -18.96 9.83
N ARG A 197 -9.23 -18.94 10.14
CA ARG A 197 -10.26 -19.58 9.29
C ARG A 197 -10.40 -18.89 7.94
N ASP A 198 -10.39 -17.56 7.90
CA ASP A 198 -10.44 -16.81 6.65
C ASP A 198 -9.18 -17.04 5.81
N LEU A 199 -8.01 -17.11 6.45
CA LEU A 199 -6.77 -17.46 5.75
C LEU A 199 -6.88 -18.84 5.10
N ALA A 200 -7.28 -19.86 5.86
CA ALA A 200 -7.48 -21.22 5.33
C ALA A 200 -8.48 -21.24 4.17
N ARG A 201 -9.65 -20.60 4.33
CA ARG A 201 -10.67 -20.49 3.29
C ARG A 201 -10.14 -19.87 2.00
N GLN A 202 -9.38 -18.77 2.11
CA GLN A 202 -8.80 -18.09 0.94
C GLN A 202 -7.80 -18.96 0.17
N ARG A 203 -7.20 -19.98 0.81
CA ARG A 203 -6.32 -20.93 0.12
C ARG A 203 -7.09 -21.92 -0.74
N GLY A 204 -8.38 -22.16 -0.46
CA GLY A 204 -9.25 -22.98 -1.31
C GLY A 204 -9.25 -22.52 -2.76
N TYR A 205 -9.11 -21.21 -3.02
CA TYR A 205 -9.16 -20.61 -4.36
C TYR A 205 -8.15 -21.14 -5.40
N GLN A 206 -7.17 -21.94 -4.99
CA GLN A 206 -6.26 -22.64 -5.90
C GLN A 206 -6.84 -23.93 -6.51
N ALA A 207 -8.04 -24.35 -6.09
CA ALA A 207 -8.66 -25.61 -6.52
C ALA A 207 -8.76 -25.74 -8.05
N ALA A 208 -9.17 -24.67 -8.74
CA ALA A 208 -9.28 -24.69 -10.21
C ALA A 208 -7.93 -24.96 -10.90
N ASP A 209 -6.83 -24.43 -10.35
CA ASP A 209 -5.49 -24.72 -10.86
C ASP A 209 -5.17 -26.21 -10.72
N VAL A 210 -5.36 -26.77 -9.51
CA VAL A 210 -5.10 -28.18 -9.20
C VAL A 210 -5.84 -29.10 -10.19
N LEU A 211 -7.14 -28.88 -10.35
CA LEU A 211 -8.00 -29.72 -11.18
C LEU A 211 -7.70 -29.54 -12.68
N ASN A 212 -7.57 -28.30 -13.15
CA ASN A 212 -7.35 -28.05 -14.58
C ASN A 212 -5.95 -28.48 -15.02
N ASN A 213 -4.93 -28.32 -14.16
CA ASN A 213 -3.59 -28.79 -14.44
C ASN A 213 -3.55 -30.32 -14.58
N ALA A 214 -4.23 -31.04 -13.67
CA ALA A 214 -4.39 -32.49 -13.73
C ALA A 214 -5.06 -32.96 -15.03
N VAL A 215 -6.14 -32.30 -15.47
CA VAL A 215 -6.82 -32.63 -16.73
C VAL A 215 -5.88 -32.50 -17.94
N VAL A 216 -5.06 -31.44 -18.00
CA VAL A 216 -4.08 -31.27 -19.09
C VAL A 216 -2.99 -32.34 -19.02
N ALA A 217 -2.52 -32.69 -17.82
CA ALA A 217 -1.52 -33.74 -17.64
C ALA A 217 -2.02 -35.11 -18.10
N ALA A 218 -3.27 -35.46 -17.77
CA ALA A 218 -3.92 -36.67 -18.25
C ALA A 218 -4.03 -36.70 -19.78
N ALA A 219 -4.49 -35.60 -20.40
CA ALA A 219 -4.60 -35.48 -21.85
C ALA A 219 -3.26 -35.63 -22.57
N ALA A 220 -2.17 -35.15 -21.97
CA ALA A 220 -0.83 -35.29 -22.51
C ALA A 220 -0.32 -36.75 -22.54
N GLN A 221 -0.94 -37.66 -21.80
CA GLN A 221 -0.62 -39.10 -21.83
C GLN A 221 -1.40 -39.87 -22.90
N SER A 222 -2.39 -39.27 -23.56
CA SER A 222 -3.11 -39.93 -24.64
C SER A 222 -2.19 -40.21 -25.83
N GLU A 223 -2.35 -41.36 -26.47
CA GLU A 223 -1.68 -41.69 -27.74
C GLU A 223 -2.01 -40.67 -28.84
N GLU A 224 -3.17 -40.01 -28.74
CA GLU A 224 -3.63 -38.98 -29.68
C GLU A 224 -3.26 -37.55 -29.23
N SER A 225 -2.42 -37.39 -28.20
CA SER A 225 -2.08 -36.09 -27.59
C SER A 225 -1.61 -35.02 -28.58
N ALA A 226 -0.96 -35.39 -29.68
CA ALA A 226 -0.53 -34.47 -30.74
C ALA A 226 -1.70 -33.83 -31.52
N GLY A 227 -2.87 -34.46 -31.52
CA GLY A 227 -4.10 -33.96 -32.14
C GLY A 227 -5.05 -33.26 -31.16
N LEU A 228 -4.68 -33.14 -29.89
CA LEU A 228 -5.53 -32.54 -28.85
C LEU A 228 -5.17 -31.07 -28.61
N GLU A 229 -6.21 -30.29 -28.34
CA GLU A 229 -6.15 -28.89 -27.95
C GLU A 229 -6.90 -28.71 -26.62
N LYS A 230 -6.42 -27.77 -25.82
CA LYS A 230 -7.14 -27.32 -24.64
C LYS A 230 -7.98 -26.10 -24.96
N THR A 231 -9.18 -26.07 -24.39
CA THR A 231 -10.20 -25.05 -24.65
C THR A 231 -10.63 -24.42 -23.34
N TRP A 232 -10.70 -23.09 -23.28
CA TRP A 232 -11.20 -22.38 -22.11
C TRP A 232 -12.72 -22.48 -22.05
N ILE A 233 -13.26 -22.98 -20.94
CA ILE A 233 -14.70 -23.09 -20.72
C ILE A 233 -15.03 -22.30 -19.45
N CYS A 234 -15.72 -21.18 -19.59
CA CYS A 234 -16.14 -20.37 -18.45
C CYS A 234 -17.51 -20.81 -17.90
N THR A 235 -17.79 -20.43 -16.66
CA THR A 235 -19.16 -20.49 -16.11
C THR A 235 -20.01 -19.41 -16.77
N LEU A 236 -21.22 -19.75 -17.23
CA LEU A 236 -22.07 -18.78 -17.93
C LEU A 236 -23.06 -18.10 -16.94
N ASP A 237 -22.54 -17.27 -16.02
CA ASP A 237 -23.32 -16.45 -15.09
C ASP A 237 -22.79 -15.02 -14.91
N GLY A 238 -23.50 -14.20 -14.12
CA GLY A 238 -23.14 -12.81 -13.82
C GLY A 238 -21.86 -12.64 -12.99
N LYS A 239 -21.37 -13.71 -12.35
CA LYS A 239 -20.14 -13.69 -11.53
C LYS A 239 -18.88 -13.97 -12.34
N THR A 240 -18.99 -14.49 -13.55
CA THR A 240 -17.82 -14.71 -14.42
C THR A 240 -17.23 -13.38 -14.88
N ARG A 241 -15.91 -13.23 -14.69
CA ARG A 241 -15.21 -11.99 -15.03
C ARG A 241 -15.31 -11.65 -16.52
N PRO A 242 -15.29 -10.37 -16.91
CA PRO A 242 -15.30 -9.99 -18.31
C PRO A 242 -14.18 -10.63 -19.12
N THR A 243 -12.97 -10.65 -18.58
CA THR A 243 -11.79 -11.27 -19.20
C THR A 243 -11.94 -12.78 -19.38
N HIS A 244 -12.44 -13.48 -18.37
CA HIS A 244 -12.71 -14.92 -18.42
C HIS A 244 -13.87 -15.28 -19.35
N TRP A 245 -14.88 -14.41 -19.44
CA TRP A 245 -15.99 -14.54 -20.37
C TRP A 245 -15.49 -14.36 -21.80
N ALA A 246 -14.71 -13.32 -22.07
CA ALA A 246 -14.06 -13.12 -23.36
C ALA A 246 -13.20 -14.33 -23.76
N ALA A 247 -12.51 -14.96 -22.82
CA ALA A 247 -11.72 -16.16 -23.09
C ALA A 247 -12.57 -17.41 -23.45
N ASP A 248 -13.89 -17.43 -23.22
CA ASP A 248 -14.74 -18.61 -23.44
C ASP A 248 -14.70 -19.11 -24.90
N GLY A 249 -14.21 -20.34 -25.04
CA GLY A 249 -13.98 -21.03 -26.30
C GLY A 249 -12.65 -20.74 -26.99
N GLN A 250 -11.74 -19.98 -26.37
CA GLN A 250 -10.35 -19.89 -26.83
C GLN A 250 -9.73 -21.28 -26.85
N ARG A 251 -9.06 -21.66 -27.94
CA ARG A 251 -8.39 -22.95 -28.13
C ARG A 251 -6.90 -22.74 -28.29
N VAL A 252 -6.10 -23.56 -27.62
CA VAL A 252 -4.64 -23.56 -27.72
C VAL A 252 -4.09 -24.98 -27.66
N PRO A 253 -2.87 -25.26 -28.16
CA PRO A 253 -2.23 -26.55 -27.97
C PRO A 253 -2.14 -26.94 -26.48
N LEU A 254 -2.08 -28.23 -26.14
CA LEU A 254 -2.01 -28.68 -24.73
C LEU A 254 -0.93 -27.94 -23.91
N LYS A 255 0.24 -27.71 -24.52
CA LYS A 255 1.37 -26.97 -23.91
C LYS A 255 1.33 -25.45 -24.09
N GLY A 256 0.35 -24.92 -24.84
CA GLY A 256 0.18 -23.49 -25.11
C GLY A 256 -0.39 -22.72 -23.90
N HIS A 257 -0.59 -21.41 -24.04
CA HIS A 257 -1.16 -20.56 -23.00
C HIS A 257 -2.38 -19.82 -23.55
N PHE A 258 -3.40 -19.68 -22.71
CA PHE A 258 -4.55 -18.81 -22.96
C PHE A 258 -4.16 -17.35 -22.75
N THR A 259 -4.82 -16.43 -23.45
CA THR A 259 -4.65 -14.99 -23.24
C THR A 259 -5.89 -14.44 -22.55
N VAL A 260 -5.76 -14.07 -21.28
CA VAL A 260 -6.88 -13.64 -20.42
C VAL A 260 -6.45 -12.37 -19.69
N GLY A 261 -7.21 -11.28 -19.84
CA GLY A 261 -6.89 -10.00 -19.18
C GLY A 261 -5.58 -9.34 -19.63
N GLY A 262 -5.00 -9.78 -20.77
CA GLY A 262 -3.67 -9.36 -21.21
C GLY A 262 -2.52 -10.20 -20.66
N GLU A 263 -2.82 -11.19 -19.82
CA GLU A 263 -1.86 -12.13 -19.22
C GLU A 263 -1.92 -13.50 -19.91
N GLN A 264 -0.87 -14.31 -19.72
CA GLN A 264 -0.76 -15.66 -20.27
C GLN A 264 -1.01 -16.69 -19.16
N LEU A 265 -2.07 -17.49 -19.31
CA LEU A 265 -2.46 -18.51 -18.33
C LEU A 265 -2.33 -19.90 -18.95
N PHE A 266 -1.64 -20.82 -18.27
CA PHE A 266 -1.56 -22.20 -18.72
C PHE A 266 -2.91 -22.90 -18.60
N VAL A 267 -3.63 -22.65 -17.51
CA VAL A 267 -4.97 -23.20 -17.24
C VAL A 267 -5.83 -22.16 -16.53
N PRO A 268 -7.17 -22.30 -16.51
CA PRO A 268 -7.97 -21.47 -15.62
C PRO A 268 -7.62 -21.73 -14.16
N GLY A 269 -7.44 -20.65 -13.40
CA GLY A 269 -6.96 -20.71 -12.02
C GLY A 269 -5.44 -20.69 -11.86
N ASP A 270 -4.67 -20.59 -12.95
CA ASP A 270 -3.20 -20.54 -12.92
C ASP A 270 -2.66 -19.42 -12.01
N MET A 271 -2.03 -19.84 -10.91
CA MET A 271 -1.49 -18.94 -9.87
C MET A 271 -0.27 -18.12 -10.31
N SER A 272 0.28 -18.35 -11.51
CA SER A 272 1.37 -17.52 -12.06
C SER A 272 0.88 -16.17 -12.58
N ALA A 273 -0.41 -16.02 -12.87
CA ALA A 273 -1.04 -14.76 -13.26
C ALA A 273 -1.35 -13.88 -12.04
N SER A 274 -1.73 -12.62 -12.28
CA SER A 274 -2.19 -11.73 -11.23
C SER A 274 -3.41 -12.30 -10.49
N PRO A 275 -3.57 -12.03 -9.17
CA PRO A 275 -4.70 -12.51 -8.39
C PRO A 275 -6.09 -12.20 -8.99
N ALA A 276 -6.19 -11.16 -9.82
CA ALA A 276 -7.43 -10.77 -10.49
C ALA A 276 -7.91 -11.82 -11.50
N GLU A 277 -7.01 -12.60 -12.11
CA GLU A 277 -7.35 -13.56 -13.16
C GLU A 277 -7.39 -15.02 -12.67
N TRP A 278 -6.99 -15.32 -11.43
CA TRP A 278 -6.97 -16.72 -10.94
C TRP A 278 -7.76 -16.99 -9.66
N LYS A 279 -7.79 -16.09 -8.68
CA LYS A 279 -8.47 -16.36 -7.40
C LYS A 279 -9.95 -16.60 -7.63
N ASN A 280 -10.58 -17.55 -6.91
CA ASN A 280 -12.02 -17.83 -7.01
C ASN A 280 -12.48 -18.12 -8.47
N CYS A 281 -11.57 -18.63 -9.31
CA CYS A 281 -11.86 -18.97 -10.69
C CYS A 281 -12.68 -20.26 -10.73
N ARG A 282 -13.85 -20.22 -11.37
CA ARG A 282 -14.73 -21.39 -11.59
C ARG A 282 -14.68 -21.91 -13.03
N CYS A 283 -13.78 -21.37 -13.84
CA CYS A 283 -13.58 -21.78 -15.22
C CYS A 283 -12.82 -23.11 -15.27
N ARG A 284 -13.01 -23.86 -16.35
CA ARG A 284 -12.42 -25.18 -16.54
C ARG A 284 -11.73 -25.30 -17.89
N VAL A 285 -10.82 -26.27 -17.96
CA VAL A 285 -10.22 -26.67 -19.23
C VAL A 285 -11.05 -27.79 -19.87
N GLY A 286 -11.35 -27.65 -21.15
CA GLY A 286 -11.90 -28.72 -21.98
C GLY A 286 -10.82 -29.29 -22.89
N ILE A 287 -10.81 -30.61 -23.07
CA ILE A 287 -9.90 -31.30 -23.99
C ILE A 287 -10.68 -31.75 -25.22
N LEU A 288 -10.22 -31.32 -26.39
CA LEU A 288 -10.88 -31.54 -27.68
C LEU A 288 -9.86 -31.88 -28.76
N ALA A 289 -10.24 -32.67 -29.76
CA ALA A 289 -9.42 -32.84 -30.96
C ALA A 289 -9.38 -31.54 -31.79
N ALA A 290 -8.30 -31.36 -32.56
CA ALA A 290 -8.17 -30.24 -33.48
C ALA A 290 -9.34 -30.24 -34.49
N GLY A 291 -10.08 -29.13 -34.56
CA GLY A 291 -11.27 -29.01 -35.40
C GLY A 291 -12.55 -29.68 -34.87
N GLU A 292 -12.50 -30.35 -33.70
CA GLU A 292 -13.71 -30.77 -33.00
C GLU A 292 -14.55 -29.53 -32.63
N LYS A 293 -15.86 -29.61 -32.87
CA LYS A 293 -16.76 -28.50 -32.54
C LYS A 293 -16.73 -28.21 -31.05
N LEU A 294 -16.76 -26.92 -30.71
CA LEU A 294 -16.88 -26.49 -29.33
C LEU A 294 -18.14 -27.11 -28.68
N PRO A 295 -18.09 -27.40 -27.36
CA PRO A 295 -19.24 -27.88 -26.62
C PRO A 295 -20.44 -26.96 -26.80
N ASP A 296 -21.65 -27.49 -26.77
CA ASP A 296 -22.84 -26.66 -26.64
C ASP A 296 -22.84 -25.88 -25.31
N GLU A 297 -23.75 -24.93 -25.19
CA GLU A 297 -23.88 -24.07 -23.99
C GLU A 297 -24.62 -24.76 -22.85
N VAL A 298 -25.31 -25.86 -23.19
CA VAL A 298 -26.06 -26.70 -22.27
C VAL A 298 -25.11 -27.27 -21.21
N ASP A 299 -25.49 -27.13 -19.95
CA ASP A 299 -24.80 -27.74 -18.82
C ASP A 299 -23.35 -27.24 -18.62
N ARG A 300 -23.05 -26.01 -19.08
CA ARG A 300 -21.89 -25.21 -18.64
C ARG A 300 -22.14 -24.61 -17.24
N HIS A 301 -22.71 -25.43 -16.35
CA HIS A 301 -23.21 -25.14 -15.00
C HIS A 301 -24.65 -24.59 -14.86
N THR A 302 -25.57 -24.80 -15.81
CA THR A 302 -26.78 -23.94 -15.89
C THR A 302 -28.16 -24.56 -15.66
N GLU A 303 -28.37 -25.89 -15.58
CA GLU A 303 -29.72 -26.41 -15.91
C GLU A 303 -30.33 -27.54 -15.06
N ARG A 304 -29.77 -27.95 -13.91
CA ARG A 304 -30.27 -29.17 -13.23
C ARG A 304 -31.33 -28.99 -12.15
N LEU A 305 -31.70 -27.78 -11.73
CA LEU A 305 -32.47 -27.60 -10.48
C LEU A 305 -33.67 -26.63 -10.52
N ASP A 306 -34.23 -26.25 -11.67
CA ASP A 306 -35.43 -25.37 -11.75
C ASP A 306 -35.34 -24.14 -10.82
N GLY A 307 -34.31 -23.30 -11.00
CA GLY A 307 -34.14 -22.07 -10.22
C GLY A 307 -33.53 -22.26 -8.81
N ARG A 308 -33.21 -23.48 -8.37
CA ARG A 308 -32.44 -23.75 -7.13
C ARG A 308 -30.91 -23.81 -7.34
N ASP A 309 -30.44 -23.56 -8.56
CA ASP A 309 -29.01 -23.54 -8.88
C ASP A 309 -28.43 -22.14 -8.63
N SER A 310 -27.31 -22.07 -7.90
CA SER A 310 -26.49 -20.87 -7.68
C SER A 310 -26.24 -20.06 -8.95
N VAL A 311 -26.17 -20.71 -10.11
CA VAL A 311 -25.88 -20.08 -11.39
C VAL A 311 -27.10 -19.34 -11.95
N ALA A 312 -28.34 -19.75 -11.63
CA ALA A 312 -29.56 -18.99 -11.95
C ALA A 312 -29.75 -17.80 -11.01
N VAL A 313 -29.39 -17.97 -9.72
CA VAL A 313 -29.32 -16.88 -8.74
C VAL A 313 -28.31 -15.82 -9.19
N ASN A 314 -27.11 -16.25 -9.59
CA ASN A 314 -26.05 -15.36 -10.08
C ASN A 314 -26.35 -14.73 -11.46
N ARG A 315 -27.49 -15.05 -12.08
CA ARG A 315 -28.00 -14.40 -13.30
C ARG A 315 -29.19 -13.48 -12.99
N ASP A 316 -29.55 -13.30 -11.72
CA ASP A 316 -30.67 -12.47 -11.26
C ASP A 316 -31.99 -12.88 -11.94
N GLY A 317 -32.21 -14.20 -12.06
CA GLY A 317 -33.40 -14.77 -12.71
C GLY A 317 -33.35 -14.81 -14.25
N ARG A 318 -32.29 -14.30 -14.89
CA ARG A 318 -32.12 -14.37 -16.35
C ARG A 318 -31.76 -15.78 -16.82
N THR A 319 -32.24 -16.13 -17.98
CA THR A 319 -31.80 -17.32 -18.72
C THR A 319 -30.35 -17.17 -19.18
N GLN A 320 -29.72 -18.29 -19.56
CA GLN A 320 -28.35 -18.28 -20.07
C GLN A 320 -28.24 -17.43 -21.36
N ALA A 321 -29.21 -17.58 -22.26
CA ALA A 321 -29.27 -16.83 -23.51
C ALA A 321 -29.39 -15.32 -23.26
N GLU A 322 -30.22 -14.90 -22.31
CA GLU A 322 -30.36 -13.48 -21.94
C GLU A 322 -29.07 -12.90 -21.34
N GLU A 323 -28.32 -13.67 -20.54
CA GLU A 323 -27.04 -13.20 -20.01
C GLU A 323 -25.97 -13.08 -21.09
N ILE A 324 -25.96 -13.99 -22.07
CA ILE A 324 -25.09 -13.90 -23.25
C ILE A 324 -25.43 -12.65 -24.06
N GLU A 325 -26.71 -12.45 -24.39
CA GLU A 325 -27.17 -11.30 -25.17
C GLU A 325 -26.87 -9.97 -24.45
N ARG A 326 -27.02 -9.91 -23.12
CA ARG A 326 -26.67 -8.72 -22.35
C ARG A 326 -25.17 -8.40 -22.48
N ARG A 327 -24.30 -9.39 -22.28
CA ARG A 327 -22.84 -9.17 -22.32
C ARG A 327 -22.38 -8.78 -23.71
N ASP A 328 -22.95 -9.37 -24.75
CA ASP A 328 -22.71 -8.97 -26.14
C ASP A 328 -23.09 -7.49 -26.38
N LYS A 329 -24.29 -7.08 -25.95
CA LYS A 329 -24.72 -5.66 -26.00
C LYS A 329 -23.83 -4.72 -25.20
N ALA A 330 -23.23 -5.21 -24.11
CA ALA A 330 -22.26 -4.48 -23.29
C ALA A 330 -20.83 -4.48 -23.87
N GLY A 331 -20.60 -5.10 -25.04
CA GLY A 331 -19.30 -5.16 -25.70
C GLY A 331 -18.34 -6.20 -25.10
N ASN A 332 -18.83 -7.16 -24.32
CA ASN A 332 -18.06 -8.28 -23.78
C ASN A 332 -18.37 -9.57 -24.56
N VAL A 333 -17.63 -9.79 -25.64
CA VAL A 333 -17.84 -10.84 -26.64
C VAL A 333 -16.89 -12.01 -26.39
N ARG A 334 -17.40 -13.23 -26.45
CA ARG A 334 -16.62 -14.46 -26.21
C ARG A 334 -15.82 -14.85 -27.45
N ALA A 335 -14.66 -15.46 -27.24
CA ALA A 335 -13.81 -15.99 -28.31
C ALA A 335 -14.60 -16.89 -29.26
N ARG A 336 -15.47 -17.74 -28.73
CA ARG A 336 -16.31 -18.64 -29.53
C ARG A 336 -17.35 -17.97 -30.43
N ASP A 337 -17.74 -16.73 -30.14
CA ASP A 337 -18.74 -15.99 -30.90
C ASP A 337 -18.09 -15.15 -32.02
N THR A 338 -16.76 -15.17 -32.10
CA THR A 338 -15.98 -14.40 -33.07
C THR A 338 -15.33 -15.31 -34.12
N GLU A 339 -15.28 -14.85 -35.37
CA GLU A 339 -14.65 -15.60 -36.47
C GLU A 339 -13.14 -15.77 -36.27
N ASP A 340 -12.47 -14.80 -35.62
CA ASP A 340 -11.04 -14.83 -35.32
C ASP A 340 -10.71 -15.66 -34.07
N GLY A 341 -11.71 -16.12 -33.32
CA GLY A 341 -11.49 -16.89 -32.09
C GLY A 341 -10.91 -16.06 -30.95
N ILE A 342 -11.07 -14.74 -30.98
CA ILE A 342 -10.52 -13.78 -30.01
C ILE A 342 -11.67 -13.02 -29.34
N GLY A 343 -11.86 -13.26 -28.05
CA GLY A 343 -12.83 -12.51 -27.26
C GLY A 343 -12.40 -11.08 -27.00
N ARG A 344 -13.39 -10.21 -26.73
CA ARG A 344 -13.18 -8.78 -26.55
C ARG A 344 -13.93 -8.30 -25.32
N VAL A 345 -13.31 -7.44 -24.54
CA VAL A 345 -13.95 -6.73 -23.42
C VAL A 345 -14.14 -5.27 -23.85
N ALA A 346 -15.25 -4.64 -23.48
CA ALA A 346 -15.50 -3.25 -23.81
C ALA A 346 -14.39 -2.34 -23.27
N SER A 347 -13.93 -1.39 -24.08
CA SER A 347 -12.77 -0.51 -23.82
C SER A 347 -13.00 0.57 -22.76
N GLY A 348 -13.96 0.39 -21.85
CA GLY A 348 -14.25 1.29 -20.74
C GLY A 348 -13.88 0.65 -19.42
N GLY A 349 -12.69 0.97 -18.91
CA GLY A 349 -12.31 0.79 -17.50
C GLY A 349 -12.32 -0.66 -17.00
N TRP A 350 -11.14 -1.24 -16.87
CA TRP A 350 -10.95 -2.47 -16.09
C TRP A 350 -11.41 -2.23 -14.64
N ALA A 351 -12.62 -2.69 -14.31
CA ALA A 351 -13.05 -2.92 -12.94
C ALA A 351 -13.01 -4.43 -12.72
N ALA A 352 -12.06 -4.89 -11.91
CA ALA A 352 -11.95 -6.28 -11.49
C ALA A 352 -13.25 -6.70 -10.77
N PRO A 353 -13.97 -7.75 -11.23
CA PRO A 353 -15.13 -8.27 -10.54
C PRO A 353 -14.73 -9.46 -9.68
N SER A 354 -13.95 -9.20 -8.62
CA SER A 354 -13.82 -10.13 -7.50
C SER A 354 -14.42 -9.60 -6.19
N GLU A 355 -15.00 -8.41 -6.18
CA GLU A 355 -15.80 -7.87 -5.07
C GLU A 355 -17.28 -7.81 -5.45
N GLN A 356 -17.84 -8.92 -5.93
CA GLN A 356 -19.29 -9.09 -5.89
C GLN A 356 -19.69 -9.65 -4.52
N GLU A 357 -19.81 -8.73 -3.56
CA GLU A 357 -20.80 -8.85 -2.50
C GLU A 357 -22.16 -9.20 -3.15
N TYR A 358 -22.83 -10.20 -2.59
CA TYR A 358 -24.15 -10.62 -3.05
C TYR A 358 -25.16 -9.51 -2.73
N GLU A 359 -26.01 -9.15 -3.69
CA GLU A 359 -27.12 -8.22 -3.50
C GLU A 359 -28.04 -8.65 -2.35
N MET A 360 -28.02 -7.87 -1.29
CA MET A 360 -29.15 -7.69 -0.39
C MET A 360 -29.75 -6.31 -0.71
N ALA A 361 -30.74 -6.28 -1.61
CA ALA A 361 -31.50 -5.10 -2.05
C ALA A 361 -30.68 -3.99 -2.74
N GLU A 362 -31.25 -3.36 -3.78
CA GLU A 362 -30.72 -2.12 -4.34
C GLU A 362 -30.72 -1.01 -3.27
N ASP A 363 -29.67 -0.90 -2.47
CA ASP A 363 -29.39 0.30 -1.72
C ASP A 363 -28.80 1.33 -2.68
N THR A 364 -29.68 2.18 -3.19
CA THR A 364 -29.29 3.46 -3.77
C THR A 364 -28.40 4.14 -2.73
N GLU A 365 -27.13 4.37 -3.04
CA GLU A 365 -26.19 4.91 -2.05
C GLU A 365 -26.75 6.19 -1.43
N THR A 366 -27.03 6.13 -0.13
CA THR A 366 -27.61 7.24 0.64
C THR A 366 -26.51 8.02 1.35
N TYR A 367 -26.77 9.30 1.61
CA TYR A 367 -25.82 10.23 2.22
C TYR A 367 -26.51 10.97 3.36
N LEU A 368 -25.75 11.33 4.41
CA LEU A 368 -26.25 12.23 5.43
C LEU A 368 -26.28 13.64 4.86
N THR A 369 -27.47 14.23 4.78
CA THR A 369 -27.69 15.56 4.22
C THR A 369 -27.60 16.63 5.31
N PHE A 370 -27.36 17.86 4.91
CA PHE A 370 -27.53 19.04 5.75
C PHE A 370 -28.34 20.08 4.97
N THR A 371 -29.21 20.78 5.69
CA THR A 371 -30.14 21.76 5.10
C THR A 371 -30.06 23.05 5.88
N ASP A 372 -29.93 24.16 5.15
CA ASP A 372 -29.89 25.52 5.67
C ASP A 372 -28.87 25.71 6.81
N ALA A 373 -27.72 25.03 6.72
CA ALA A 373 -26.68 25.08 7.74
C ALA A 373 -25.93 26.42 7.71
N LEU A 374 -25.51 26.92 8.88
CA LEU A 374 -24.88 28.25 9.04
C LEU A 374 -23.36 28.17 8.95
N PHE A 375 -22.78 28.81 7.93
CA PHE A 375 -21.34 28.75 7.62
C PHE A 375 -20.57 30.03 7.99
N ALA A 376 -21.22 31.19 7.95
CA ALA A 376 -20.63 32.46 8.38
C ALA A 376 -21.70 33.51 8.69
N VAL A 377 -21.32 34.58 9.39
CA VAL A 377 -22.19 35.72 9.69
C VAL A 377 -21.51 37.03 9.27
N THR A 378 -22.32 38.00 8.85
CA THR A 378 -21.89 39.35 8.47
C THR A 378 -22.25 40.36 9.55
N GLY A 379 -21.56 41.50 9.60
CA GLY A 379 -21.76 42.55 10.59
C GLY A 379 -21.39 42.17 12.04
N THR A 380 -20.78 41.00 12.25
CA THR A 380 -20.40 40.50 13.58
C THR A 380 -18.89 40.26 13.63
N PRO A 381 -18.17 40.87 14.60
CA PRO A 381 -16.74 40.64 14.75
C PRO A 381 -16.44 39.24 15.28
N THR A 382 -15.37 38.64 14.78
CA THR A 382 -14.79 37.40 15.29
C THR A 382 -13.87 37.69 16.48
N SER A 383 -13.63 36.69 17.31
CA SER A 383 -12.75 36.82 18.50
C SER A 383 -11.28 37.09 18.18
N ASP A 384 -10.88 36.97 16.91
CA ASP A 384 -9.53 37.24 16.43
C ASP A 384 -9.40 38.58 15.68
N GLY A 385 -10.37 39.48 15.86
CA GLY A 385 -10.28 40.87 15.39
C GLY A 385 -10.61 41.06 13.91
N ARG A 386 -11.34 40.13 13.30
CA ARG A 386 -11.78 40.20 11.90
C ARG A 386 -13.30 40.38 11.84
N MET A 387 -13.81 40.91 10.73
CA MET A 387 -15.25 41.06 10.52
C MET A 387 -15.58 40.98 9.02
N LEU A 388 -16.71 40.36 8.68
CA LEU A 388 -17.33 40.55 7.37
C LEU A 388 -18.28 41.75 7.48
N ALA A 389 -18.15 42.75 6.61
CA ALA A 389 -19.02 43.93 6.64
C ALA A 389 -20.50 43.53 6.53
N ALA A 390 -21.39 44.27 7.19
CA ALA A 390 -22.84 43.98 7.16
C ALA A 390 -23.43 44.12 5.74
N ASP A 391 -22.82 44.99 4.93
CA ASP A 391 -23.14 45.28 3.54
C ASP A 391 -22.12 44.68 2.55
N ILE A 392 -21.41 43.63 2.95
CA ILE A 392 -20.38 42.96 2.14
C ILE A 392 -20.89 42.57 0.75
N GLU A 393 -20.08 42.85 -0.27
CA GLU A 393 -20.26 42.28 -1.61
C GLU A 393 -19.65 40.87 -1.64
N LEU A 394 -20.47 39.86 -1.36
CA LEU A 394 -20.03 38.45 -1.29
C LEU A 394 -20.49 37.67 -2.52
N THR A 395 -19.55 37.07 -3.23
CA THR A 395 -19.81 36.16 -4.36
C THR A 395 -19.46 34.72 -3.98
N PHE A 396 -19.97 33.76 -4.75
CA PHE A 396 -19.78 32.32 -4.51
C PHE A 396 -19.31 31.64 -5.79
N ARG A 397 -18.42 30.66 -5.66
CA ARG A 397 -18.08 29.75 -6.75
C ARG A 397 -19.30 28.91 -7.17
N ASP A 398 -19.31 28.46 -8.42
CA ASP A 398 -20.34 27.56 -8.94
C ASP A 398 -20.46 26.27 -8.10
N THR A 399 -21.70 25.87 -7.79
CA THR A 399 -21.99 24.58 -7.16
C THR A 399 -22.09 23.47 -8.21
N PRO A 400 -21.73 22.20 -7.89
CA PRO A 400 -21.36 21.70 -6.56
C PRO A 400 -19.99 22.18 -6.07
N MET A 401 -19.92 22.61 -4.80
CA MET A 401 -18.69 23.04 -4.13
C MET A 401 -18.20 21.97 -3.13
N PRO A 402 -16.89 21.85 -2.88
CA PRO A 402 -16.38 20.91 -1.89
C PRO A 402 -16.66 21.38 -0.47
N LEU A 403 -17.16 20.46 0.37
CA LEU A 403 -17.12 20.59 1.82
C LEU A 403 -15.88 19.83 2.33
N GLN A 404 -14.98 20.55 2.98
CA GLN A 404 -13.69 20.03 3.45
C GLN A 404 -13.68 19.82 4.97
N TRP A 405 -12.71 19.08 5.48
CA TRP A 405 -12.49 18.89 6.92
C TRP A 405 -10.99 18.85 7.25
N CYS A 406 -10.61 19.55 8.32
CA CYS A 406 -9.25 19.48 8.87
C CYS A 406 -9.19 18.43 9.98
N GLU A 407 -8.52 17.30 9.72
CA GLU A 407 -8.30 16.23 10.71
C GLU A 407 -7.35 16.66 11.83
N LYS A 408 -6.36 17.50 11.51
CA LYS A 408 -5.38 18.05 12.45
C LYS A 408 -5.29 19.57 12.30
N MET A 409 -5.00 20.25 13.40
CA MET A 409 -4.87 21.71 13.43
C MET A 409 -3.42 22.11 13.07
N GLU A 410 -3.17 22.46 11.81
CA GLU A 410 -1.86 22.90 11.30
C GLU A 410 -1.80 24.43 11.04
N GLY A 411 -2.89 25.14 11.30
CA GLY A 411 -3.08 26.57 11.02
C GLY A 411 -3.87 26.79 9.72
N GLY A 412 -4.83 27.71 9.73
CA GLY A 412 -5.71 27.95 8.56
C GLY A 412 -6.50 26.71 8.12
N HIS A 413 -6.69 26.56 6.81
CA HIS A 413 -7.39 25.45 6.15
C HIS A 413 -6.43 24.46 5.44
N TYR A 414 -5.13 24.53 5.74
CA TYR A 414 -4.12 23.68 5.11
C TYR A 414 -4.29 22.20 5.51
N GLY A 415 -4.04 21.30 4.55
CA GLY A 415 -4.16 19.86 4.75
C GLY A 415 -5.60 19.34 4.83
N SER A 416 -6.60 20.17 4.52
CA SER A 416 -8.00 19.77 4.54
C SER A 416 -8.30 18.70 3.47
N VAL A 417 -9.21 17.78 3.80
CA VAL A 417 -9.65 16.71 2.91
C VAL A 417 -11.13 16.87 2.56
N THR A 418 -11.53 16.45 1.37
CA THR A 418 -12.94 16.57 0.94
C THR A 418 -13.79 15.50 1.61
N VAL A 419 -14.81 15.95 2.34
CA VAL A 419 -15.70 15.09 3.15
C VAL A 419 -17.17 15.23 2.78
N GLY A 420 -17.53 16.20 1.94
CA GLY A 420 -18.91 16.42 1.53
C GLY A 420 -19.02 17.30 0.29
N VAL A 421 -20.27 17.54 -0.11
CA VAL A 421 -20.65 18.34 -1.27
C VAL A 421 -21.66 19.39 -0.82
N ILE A 422 -21.42 20.64 -1.22
CA ILE A 422 -22.37 21.74 -1.11
C ILE A 422 -23.10 21.87 -2.44
N GLU A 423 -24.41 21.65 -2.42
CA GLU A 423 -25.29 21.70 -3.58
C GLU A 423 -25.82 23.13 -3.82
N ALA A 424 -25.97 23.91 -2.74
CA ALA A 424 -26.37 25.32 -2.80
C ALA A 424 -25.74 26.11 -1.65
N ILE A 425 -25.31 27.35 -1.93
CA ILE A 425 -24.80 28.30 -0.93
C ILE A 425 -25.35 29.71 -1.24
N ARG A 426 -25.70 30.46 -0.19
CA ARG A 426 -26.36 31.78 -0.33
C ARG A 426 -26.08 32.68 0.87
N LEU A 427 -26.08 33.99 0.62
CA LEU A 427 -26.19 35.01 1.67
C LEU A 427 -27.68 35.36 1.88
N LYS A 428 -28.18 35.22 3.10
CA LYS A 428 -29.57 35.55 3.47
C LYS A 428 -29.61 36.18 4.85
N ASP A 429 -30.24 37.35 4.97
CA ASP A 429 -30.43 38.07 6.25
C ASP A 429 -29.13 38.26 7.07
N GLY A 430 -28.02 38.46 6.37
CA GLY A 430 -26.69 38.63 6.98
C GLY A 430 -25.96 37.32 7.31
N GLU A 431 -26.50 36.16 6.93
CA GLU A 431 -25.95 34.83 7.21
C GLU A 431 -25.60 34.08 5.92
N VAL A 432 -24.44 33.42 5.90
CA VAL A 432 -24.07 32.51 4.81
C VAL A 432 -24.59 31.12 5.15
N ARG A 433 -25.54 30.65 4.34
CA ARG A 433 -26.24 29.37 4.55
C ARG A 433 -26.04 28.42 3.36
N ALA A 434 -25.93 27.12 3.64
CA ALA A 434 -25.70 26.11 2.62
C ALA A 434 -26.51 24.82 2.83
N ASP A 435 -26.76 24.12 1.72
CA ASP A 435 -27.40 22.80 1.64
C ASP A 435 -26.45 21.82 0.93
N GLY A 436 -26.48 20.56 1.32
CA GLY A 436 -25.62 19.54 0.72
C GLY A 436 -25.60 18.22 1.47
N TYR A 437 -24.55 17.43 1.28
CA TYR A 437 -24.41 16.10 1.88
C TYR A 437 -22.97 15.70 2.20
N MET A 438 -22.78 14.83 3.18
CA MET A 438 -21.51 14.21 3.52
C MET A 438 -21.26 12.98 2.66
N LEU A 439 -20.04 12.79 2.16
CA LEU A 439 -19.62 11.61 1.41
C LEU A 439 -19.52 10.38 2.32
N ASN A 440 -19.46 9.18 1.74
CA ASN A 440 -19.30 7.92 2.47
C ASN A 440 -17.83 7.45 2.57
N ASN A 441 -16.86 8.34 2.36
CA ASN A 441 -15.44 8.00 2.45
C ASN A 441 -14.93 8.03 3.90
N ASP A 442 -13.80 7.37 4.17
CA ASP A 442 -13.24 7.22 5.53
C ASP A 442 -13.07 8.55 6.28
N ASN A 443 -12.65 9.60 5.58
CA ASN A 443 -12.46 10.92 6.18
C ASN A 443 -13.80 11.60 6.51
N ALA A 444 -14.81 11.39 5.67
CA ALA A 444 -16.16 11.89 5.90
C ALA A 444 -16.81 11.19 7.09
N ILE A 445 -16.60 9.88 7.25
CA ILE A 445 -17.10 9.13 8.42
C ILE A 445 -16.51 9.69 9.72
N LYS A 446 -15.19 9.96 9.75
CA LYS A 446 -14.54 10.62 10.90
C LYS A 446 -15.10 12.03 11.15
N ALA A 447 -15.29 12.81 10.10
CA ALA A 447 -15.86 14.16 10.22
C ALA A 447 -17.31 14.14 10.73
N ILE A 448 -18.13 13.18 10.27
CA ILE A 448 -19.51 12.97 10.72
C ILE A 448 -19.55 12.70 12.22
N ASP A 449 -18.66 11.85 12.74
CA ASP A 449 -18.59 11.56 14.18
C ASP A 449 -18.34 12.82 15.01
N LEU A 450 -17.35 13.63 14.63
CA LEU A 450 -17.02 14.88 15.34
C LEU A 450 -18.12 15.94 15.22
N VAL A 451 -18.73 16.06 14.04
CA VAL A 451 -19.88 16.95 13.82
C VAL A 451 -21.08 16.51 14.67
N SER A 452 -21.35 15.21 14.77
CA SER A 452 -22.46 14.67 15.56
C SER A 452 -22.32 14.94 17.07
N HIS A 453 -21.08 15.02 17.56
CA HIS A 453 -20.76 15.44 18.92
C HIS A 453 -20.72 16.97 19.10
N GLY A 454 -20.92 17.75 18.04
CA GLY A 454 -20.97 19.21 18.05
C GLY A 454 -19.60 19.89 18.27
N VAL A 455 -18.50 19.16 18.10
CA VAL A 455 -17.14 19.65 18.38
C VAL A 455 -16.42 20.22 17.16
N CYS A 456 -17.02 20.12 15.96
CA CYS A 456 -16.50 20.69 14.72
C CYS A 456 -17.60 21.46 13.99
N ASN A 457 -17.25 22.63 13.45
CA ASN A 457 -18.18 23.53 12.79
C ASN A 457 -17.54 24.17 11.54
N PRO A 458 -18.34 24.74 10.62
CA PRO A 458 -17.85 25.21 9.35
C PRO A 458 -17.16 26.56 9.47
N SER A 459 -16.21 26.78 8.58
CA SER A 459 -15.51 28.04 8.37
C SER A 459 -15.38 28.27 6.87
N VAL A 460 -15.49 29.52 6.43
CA VAL A 460 -15.45 29.89 5.00
C VAL A 460 -14.02 30.16 4.54
N ASP A 461 -13.67 29.64 3.36
CA ASP A 461 -12.43 29.93 2.66
C ASP A 461 -12.66 31.11 1.70
N LEU A 462 -12.05 32.27 1.98
CA LEU A 462 -12.26 33.49 1.19
C LEU A 462 -11.12 33.72 0.19
N GLY A 463 -11.51 34.06 -1.04
CA GLY A 463 -10.66 34.54 -2.13
C GLY A 463 -11.03 35.97 -2.55
N ASP A 464 -10.20 36.58 -3.40
CA ASP A 464 -10.38 37.94 -3.93
C ASP A 464 -10.82 38.97 -2.87
N VAL A 465 -10.10 38.99 -1.75
CA VAL A 465 -10.53 39.68 -0.53
C VAL A 465 -10.10 41.15 -0.55
N THR A 466 -11.07 42.05 -0.39
CA THR A 466 -10.82 43.47 -0.10
C THR A 466 -11.05 43.72 1.39
N MET A 467 -10.00 44.18 2.09
CA MET A 467 -10.05 44.47 3.53
C MET A 467 -9.73 45.94 3.82
N ILE A 468 -10.44 46.50 4.80
CA ILE A 468 -10.21 47.84 5.34
C ILE A 468 -10.22 47.80 6.87
N ALA A 469 -9.59 48.78 7.51
CA ALA A 469 -9.70 48.94 8.95
C ALA A 469 -10.99 49.69 9.28
N THR A 470 -11.86 49.10 10.11
CA THR A 470 -13.07 49.78 10.60
C THR A 470 -13.22 49.62 12.10
N TYR A 471 -14.01 50.51 12.71
CA TYR A 471 -14.59 50.26 14.02
C TYR A 471 -15.73 49.25 13.93
N GLN A 472 -16.20 48.77 15.08
CA GLN A 472 -17.30 47.80 15.18
C GLN A 472 -18.61 48.28 14.51
N ASP A 473 -18.85 49.59 14.47
CA ASP A 473 -20.03 50.19 13.82
C ASP A 473 -19.89 50.33 12.29
N GLY A 474 -18.80 49.82 11.71
CA GLY A 474 -18.51 49.91 10.28
C GLY A 474 -17.82 51.20 9.84
N THR A 475 -17.56 52.14 10.75
CA THR A 475 -16.86 53.39 10.42
C THR A 475 -15.42 53.11 10.02
N VAL A 476 -15.00 53.54 8.83
CA VAL A 476 -13.62 53.39 8.33
C VAL A 476 -12.65 54.18 9.21
N VAL A 477 -11.57 53.54 9.63
CA VAL A 477 -10.49 54.19 10.39
C VAL A 477 -9.62 54.99 9.43
N THR A 478 -9.46 56.27 9.75
CA THR A 478 -8.62 57.25 9.07
C THR A 478 -7.75 57.95 10.10
N GLU A 479 -6.69 58.62 9.67
CA GLU A 479 -5.84 59.39 10.60
C GLU A 479 -6.63 60.50 11.35
N GLU A 480 -7.72 61.01 10.77
CA GLU A 480 -8.52 62.10 11.35
C GLU A 480 -9.55 61.63 12.39
N ASN A 481 -10.03 60.39 12.29
CA ASN A 481 -11.04 59.82 13.20
C ASN A 481 -10.49 58.69 14.09
N TYR A 482 -9.17 58.51 14.11
CA TYR A 482 -8.50 57.52 14.95
C TYR A 482 -8.73 57.84 16.44
N ASP A 483 -9.44 56.93 17.09
CA ASP A 483 -9.69 56.88 18.51
C ASP A 483 -9.01 55.64 19.12
N PRO A 484 -8.01 55.83 20.02
CA PRO A 484 -7.29 54.72 20.65
C PRO A 484 -8.14 53.91 21.64
N ASP A 485 -9.30 54.43 22.07
CA ASP A 485 -10.20 53.75 23.01
C ASP A 485 -11.21 52.83 22.30
N ARG A 486 -11.22 52.82 20.96
CA ARG A 486 -12.13 52.01 20.14
C ARG A 486 -11.38 50.86 19.47
N GLU A 487 -11.95 49.66 19.54
CA GLU A 487 -11.39 48.47 18.88
C GLU A 487 -11.46 48.57 17.35
N ILE A 488 -10.34 48.26 16.71
CA ILE A 488 -10.19 48.26 15.25
C ILE A 488 -10.24 46.82 14.76
N PHE A 489 -11.07 46.58 13.76
CA PHE A 489 -11.24 45.28 13.12
C PHE A 489 -10.70 45.32 11.68
N ALA A 490 -10.11 44.21 11.26
CA ALA A 490 -9.85 43.94 9.84
C ALA A 490 -11.17 43.51 9.19
N THR A 491 -11.82 44.45 8.49
CA THR A 491 -13.15 44.27 7.94
C THR A 491 -13.09 44.01 6.46
N THR A 492 -13.61 42.85 6.05
CA THR A 492 -13.75 42.46 4.65
C THR A 492 -15.01 43.08 4.07
N THR A 493 -14.86 43.87 3.00
CA THR A 493 -15.98 44.56 2.31
C THR A 493 -16.36 43.92 0.99
N ALA A 494 -15.47 43.12 0.39
CA ALA A 494 -15.75 42.28 -0.77
C ALA A 494 -14.91 41.00 -0.70
N ALA A 495 -15.50 39.86 -1.08
CA ALA A 495 -14.79 38.57 -1.17
C ALA A 495 -15.58 37.55 -2.01
N GLU A 496 -14.88 36.52 -2.49
CA GLU A 496 -15.45 35.31 -3.09
C GLU A 496 -15.30 34.13 -2.13
N VAL A 497 -16.37 33.37 -1.88
CA VAL A 497 -16.28 32.10 -1.14
C VAL A 497 -15.81 30.99 -2.08
N LEU A 498 -14.60 30.47 -1.84
CA LEU A 498 -13.95 29.48 -2.70
C LEU A 498 -14.29 28.04 -2.32
N ALA A 499 -14.42 27.80 -1.02
CA ALA A 499 -14.73 26.52 -0.40
C ALA A 499 -15.20 26.76 1.04
N THR A 500 -15.54 25.66 1.72
CA THR A 500 -15.85 25.70 3.15
C THR A 500 -15.22 24.50 3.83
N THR A 501 -14.72 24.71 5.04
CA THR A 501 -13.99 23.70 5.78
C THR A 501 -14.57 23.52 7.19
N ILE A 502 -14.88 22.28 7.55
CA ILE A 502 -15.24 21.87 8.91
C ILE A 502 -13.96 21.86 9.76
N VAL A 503 -13.96 22.63 10.83
CA VAL A 503 -12.81 22.83 11.72
C VAL A 503 -13.23 22.74 13.19
N ALA A 504 -12.28 22.40 14.06
CA ALA A 504 -12.51 22.37 15.51
C ALA A 504 -12.72 23.77 16.11
N ILE A 505 -12.08 24.80 15.52
CA ILE A 505 -12.15 26.19 15.97
C ILE A 505 -12.62 27.06 14.79
N PRO A 506 -13.93 27.27 14.60
CA PRO A 506 -14.44 28.12 13.53
C PRO A 506 -14.15 29.59 13.82
N ALA A 507 -13.95 30.39 12.76
CA ALA A 507 -13.75 31.83 12.90
C ALA A 507 -14.96 32.52 13.57
N PHE A 508 -16.17 32.02 13.29
CA PHE A 508 -17.41 32.48 13.91
C PHE A 508 -17.91 31.43 14.90
N GLY A 509 -17.74 31.68 16.21
CA GLY A 509 -18.17 30.72 17.24
C GLY A 509 -19.68 30.39 17.27
N GLN A 510 -20.48 31.13 16.50
CA GLN A 510 -21.93 30.97 16.37
C GLN A 510 -22.33 29.99 15.27
N THR A 511 -21.42 29.59 14.37
CA THR A 511 -21.72 28.58 13.35
C THR A 511 -22.10 27.26 13.99
N ARG A 512 -23.16 26.63 13.48
CA ARG A 512 -23.62 25.31 13.93
C ARG A 512 -23.84 24.45 12.69
N PHE A 513 -23.23 23.28 12.69
CA PHE A 513 -23.39 22.29 11.64
C PHE A 513 -24.07 21.06 12.21
N ALA A 514 -25.24 20.75 11.68
CA ALA A 514 -26.02 19.59 12.07
C ALA A 514 -26.43 18.83 10.82
N LEU A 515 -26.33 17.51 10.90
CA LEU A 515 -26.78 16.62 9.85
C LEU A 515 -28.26 16.27 10.08
N ASN A 516 -28.98 16.08 8.99
CA ASN A 516 -30.35 15.60 9.02
C ASN A 516 -30.36 14.16 9.57
N ALA A 517 -31.45 13.80 10.26
CA ALA A 517 -31.56 12.50 10.94
C ALA A 517 -31.67 11.31 9.97
N GLU A 518 -32.18 11.55 8.77
CA GLU A 518 -32.38 10.54 7.73
C GLU A 518 -31.35 10.71 6.61
N ARG A 519 -30.92 9.59 6.03
CA ARG A 519 -30.03 9.59 4.86
C ARG A 519 -30.86 9.65 3.59
N GLU A 520 -30.37 10.36 2.58
CA GLU A 520 -31.06 10.53 1.29
C GLU A 520 -30.20 10.06 0.12
N ALA A 521 -30.81 9.53 -0.93
CA ALA A 521 -30.12 9.18 -2.17
C ALA A 521 -29.71 10.44 -2.96
N ARG A 522 -28.52 10.40 -3.59
CA ARG A 522 -28.01 11.45 -4.49
C ARG A 522 -27.37 10.82 -5.75
N ASP A 523 -27.41 11.54 -6.87
CA ASP A 523 -26.93 11.04 -8.17
C ASP A 523 -25.39 10.91 -8.20
N LYS A 524 -24.90 9.74 -8.61
CA LYS A 524 -23.46 9.43 -8.74
C LYS A 524 -22.73 10.38 -9.70
N ALA A 525 -23.41 11.00 -10.66
CA ALA A 525 -22.79 12.00 -11.54
C ALA A 525 -22.34 13.27 -10.78
N LEU A 526 -23.07 13.68 -9.75
CA LEU A 526 -22.72 14.80 -8.88
C LEU A 526 -21.55 14.43 -7.95
N VAL A 527 -21.58 13.20 -7.42
CA VAL A 527 -20.54 12.58 -6.57
C VAL A 527 -19.22 12.38 -7.31
N ALA A 528 -19.27 11.98 -8.58
CA ALA A 528 -18.10 11.70 -9.43
C ALA A 528 -17.44 12.96 -10.02
N SER A 529 -18.14 14.11 -10.03
CA SER A 529 -17.56 15.37 -10.49
C SER A 529 -16.39 15.86 -9.63
N MET A 530 -16.26 15.33 -8.40
CA MET A 530 -15.24 15.76 -7.43
C MET A 530 -14.43 14.64 -6.78
N ALA A 531 -14.68 13.36 -7.10
CA ALA A 531 -13.71 12.31 -6.82
C ALA A 531 -12.55 12.48 -7.81
N ALA A 532 -11.48 13.14 -7.38
CA ALA A 532 -10.34 13.48 -8.22
C ALA A 532 -9.89 12.26 -9.03
N LYS A 533 -10.10 12.30 -10.36
CA LYS A 533 -9.34 11.46 -11.29
C LYS A 533 -7.88 11.62 -10.89
N PHE A 534 -7.15 10.53 -10.70
CA PHE A 534 -5.71 10.58 -10.48
C PHE A 534 -5.09 11.39 -11.64
N GLN A 535 -4.77 12.66 -11.36
CA GLN A 535 -4.02 13.50 -12.26
C GLN A 535 -2.57 13.44 -11.76
N PRO A 536 -1.64 12.93 -12.58
CA PRO A 536 -0.22 12.96 -12.23
C PRO A 536 0.18 14.39 -11.85
N ARG A 537 0.82 14.57 -10.70
CA ARG A 537 1.25 15.90 -10.23
C ARG A 537 2.14 16.57 -11.26
N VAL A 538 1.85 17.83 -11.54
CA VAL A 538 2.60 18.67 -12.47
C VAL A 538 3.36 19.72 -11.66
N TYR A 539 4.65 19.89 -11.91
CA TYR A 539 5.52 20.78 -11.16
C TYR A 539 6.03 21.95 -12.00
N ALA A 540 6.28 23.09 -11.38
CA ALA A 540 6.92 24.21 -12.07
C ALA A 540 8.40 23.88 -12.36
N PRO A 541 8.90 24.04 -13.60
CA PRO A 541 10.30 23.78 -13.96
C PRO A 541 11.33 24.46 -13.05
N VAL A 542 10.99 25.66 -12.53
CA VAL A 542 11.86 26.45 -11.64
C VAL A 542 12.25 25.69 -10.37
N LEU A 543 11.41 24.79 -9.87
CA LEU A 543 11.68 24.00 -8.65
C LEU A 543 12.89 23.05 -8.82
N PHE A 544 13.23 22.68 -10.06
CA PHE A 544 14.33 21.77 -10.38
C PHE A 544 15.53 22.48 -11.04
N SER A 545 15.45 23.79 -11.23
CA SER A 545 16.52 24.60 -11.81
C SER A 545 17.65 24.87 -10.80
N ASP A 546 18.75 25.49 -11.26
CA ASP A 546 19.80 25.98 -10.36
C ASP A 546 19.20 26.96 -9.33
N PRO A 547 19.37 26.74 -8.01
CA PRO A 547 18.85 27.63 -6.97
C PRO A 547 19.59 28.97 -6.85
N GLY A 548 20.74 29.17 -7.52
CA GLY A 548 21.46 30.45 -7.52
C GLY A 548 22.03 30.81 -6.16
N LEU A 549 22.58 29.83 -5.43
CA LEU A 549 23.01 29.99 -4.05
C LEU A 549 24.25 30.89 -3.95
N ALA A 550 24.20 31.88 -3.05
CA ALA A 550 25.29 32.84 -2.86
C ALA A 550 26.54 32.25 -2.15
N GLY A 551 26.45 31.00 -1.68
CA GLY A 551 27.51 30.31 -0.96
C GLY A 551 27.10 28.90 -0.52
N PRO A 552 27.98 28.19 0.22
CA PRO A 552 27.65 26.89 0.80
C PRO A 552 26.40 26.93 1.68
N THR A 553 25.38 26.20 1.27
CA THR A 553 24.05 26.17 1.90
C THR A 553 23.70 24.73 2.27
N PRO A 554 23.38 24.43 3.54
CA PRO A 554 22.87 23.12 3.93
C PRO A 554 21.52 22.84 3.24
N LEU A 555 21.07 21.59 3.26
CA LEU A 555 19.74 21.27 2.75
C LEU A 555 18.67 22.06 3.52
N SER A 556 17.75 22.69 2.81
CA SER A 556 16.70 23.53 3.36
C SER A 556 15.45 23.45 2.50
N ILE A 557 14.31 23.81 3.07
CA ILE A 557 13.04 23.93 2.35
C ILE A 557 12.58 25.39 2.39
N ASP A 558 12.16 25.91 1.24
CA ASP A 558 11.47 27.19 1.15
C ASP A 558 10.01 27.00 1.59
N PRO A 559 9.55 27.66 2.66
CA PRO A 559 8.19 27.50 3.18
C PRO A 559 7.11 28.06 2.25
N GLU A 560 7.43 29.02 1.38
CA GLU A 560 6.46 29.62 0.45
C GLU A 560 6.29 28.77 -0.81
N THR A 561 7.40 28.24 -1.35
CA THR A 561 7.39 27.49 -2.61
C THR A 561 7.44 25.97 -2.45
N GLY A 562 7.73 25.47 -1.25
CA GLY A 562 7.97 24.05 -0.96
C GLY A 562 9.24 23.49 -1.62
N ARG A 563 10.09 24.35 -2.19
CA ARG A 563 11.31 23.96 -2.89
C ARG A 563 12.34 23.47 -1.89
N ILE A 564 12.80 22.23 -2.06
CA ILE A 564 13.93 21.67 -1.30
C ILE A 564 15.21 21.94 -2.08
N PHE A 565 16.18 22.62 -1.46
CA PHE A 565 17.43 22.99 -2.11
C PHE A 565 18.61 23.05 -1.14
N GLY A 566 19.83 22.97 -1.67
CA GLY A 566 21.06 23.08 -0.89
C GLY A 566 22.25 22.43 -1.60
N HIS A 567 23.38 22.33 -0.92
CA HIS A 567 24.57 21.65 -1.43
C HIS A 567 24.72 20.26 -0.81
N VAL A 568 24.95 19.27 -1.66
CA VAL A 568 25.33 17.90 -1.26
C VAL A 568 26.78 17.86 -0.79
N ALA A 569 27.66 18.55 -1.52
CA ALA A 569 29.08 18.62 -1.18
C ALA A 569 29.68 19.91 -1.76
N THR A 570 30.64 20.51 -1.05
CA THR A 570 31.32 21.73 -1.50
C THR A 570 32.70 21.38 -2.08
N PHE A 571 33.14 22.07 -3.14
CA PHE A 571 34.43 21.77 -3.78
C PHE A 571 35.64 22.17 -2.92
N LYS A 572 35.43 23.04 -1.92
CA LYS A 572 36.48 23.52 -1.01
C LYS A 572 36.70 22.61 0.19
N GLU A 573 35.67 21.86 0.63
CA GLU A 573 35.79 20.96 1.78
C GLU A 573 36.39 19.62 1.39
N LYS A 574 37.18 19.03 2.31
CA LYS A 574 37.88 17.76 2.11
C LYS A 574 37.11 16.62 2.75
N HIS A 575 37.23 15.43 2.18
CA HIS A 575 36.61 14.22 2.72
C HIS A 575 37.10 13.91 4.15
N ARG A 576 36.18 13.49 5.05
CA ARG A 576 36.44 13.35 6.49
C ARG A 576 37.26 12.12 6.89
N SER A 577 37.25 11.05 6.09
CA SER A 577 37.87 9.77 6.45
C SER A 577 39.41 9.83 6.48
N VAL A 578 39.98 9.36 7.60
CA VAL A 578 41.44 9.28 7.82
C VAL A 578 41.97 8.08 7.03
N GLY A 579 42.46 8.34 5.81
CA GLY A 579 43.00 7.32 4.91
C GLY A 579 42.71 7.57 3.43
N LEU A 580 41.66 8.33 3.12
CA LEU A 580 41.31 8.71 1.74
C LEU A 580 42.01 9.99 1.24
N GLY A 581 42.77 10.69 2.10
CA GLY A 581 43.57 11.85 1.67
C GLY A 581 42.74 13.00 1.08
N HIS A 582 43.41 13.97 0.47
CA HIS A 582 42.85 15.25 -0.01
C HIS A 582 41.90 15.13 -1.23
N ILE A 583 40.89 14.26 -1.16
CA ILE A 583 39.91 14.10 -2.24
C ILE A 583 38.82 15.17 -2.08
N SER A 584 38.67 15.99 -3.12
CA SER A 584 37.52 16.87 -3.33
C SER A 584 36.36 16.08 -3.96
N PRO A 585 35.10 16.53 -3.79
CA PRO A 585 33.96 15.88 -4.43
C PRO A 585 34.17 15.71 -5.95
N PRO A 586 33.99 14.50 -6.52
CA PRO A 586 34.11 14.29 -7.95
C PRO A 586 33.08 15.12 -8.72
N ARG A 587 33.55 15.79 -9.78
CA ARG A 587 32.70 16.46 -10.76
C ARG A 587 32.11 15.45 -11.74
N SER A 588 30.86 15.67 -12.13
CA SER A 588 30.19 14.75 -13.06
C SER A 588 30.57 15.02 -14.50
N HIS A 589 30.80 13.96 -15.26
CA HIS A 589 30.99 14.00 -16.72
C HIS A 589 29.71 13.66 -17.48
N THR A 590 28.68 13.19 -16.78
CA THR A 590 27.39 12.77 -17.36
C THR A 590 26.25 13.74 -17.05
N GLY A 591 26.52 14.84 -16.35
CA GLY A 591 25.48 15.74 -15.84
C GLY A 591 24.60 15.04 -14.79
N TYR A 592 25.21 14.16 -13.98
CA TYR A 592 24.59 13.34 -12.93
C TYR A 592 23.53 12.35 -13.42
N ALA A 593 23.63 11.88 -14.67
CA ALA A 593 22.66 10.96 -15.26
C ALA A 593 22.41 9.70 -14.43
N HIS A 594 23.45 9.19 -13.74
CA HIS A 594 23.32 8.00 -12.88
C HIS A 594 22.60 8.25 -11.56
N PHE A 595 22.62 9.50 -11.05
CA PHE A 595 21.82 9.91 -9.90
C PHE A 595 20.38 10.23 -10.30
N HIS A 596 20.17 10.76 -11.51
CA HIS A 596 18.85 11.07 -12.05
C HIS A 596 18.14 9.85 -12.64
N SER A 597 18.16 8.75 -11.91
CA SER A 597 17.69 7.43 -12.34
C SER A 597 16.20 7.17 -12.08
N SER A 598 15.48 8.09 -11.43
CA SER A 598 14.04 7.91 -11.15
C SER A 598 13.17 8.19 -12.37
N PRO A 599 11.95 7.61 -12.42
CA PRO A 599 10.93 7.98 -13.40
C PRO A 599 10.76 9.50 -13.46
N PRO A 600 10.57 10.08 -14.66
CA PRO A 600 10.54 11.51 -14.82
C PRO A 600 9.30 12.15 -14.20
N VAL A 601 9.47 13.34 -13.62
CA VAL A 601 8.36 14.18 -13.16
C VAL A 601 7.77 14.95 -14.34
N ARG A 602 6.45 15.20 -14.30
CA ARG A 602 5.78 16.05 -15.31
C ARG A 602 5.92 17.53 -14.93
N LEU A 603 6.28 18.35 -15.90
CA LEU A 603 6.45 19.78 -15.72
C LEU A 603 5.29 20.57 -16.34
N SER A 604 5.03 21.77 -15.81
CA SER A 604 3.93 22.64 -16.24
C SER A 604 4.08 23.20 -17.65
N ASP A 605 5.27 23.06 -18.25
CA ASP A 605 5.54 23.37 -19.66
C ASP A 605 5.27 22.19 -20.61
N GLY A 606 4.77 21.07 -20.08
CA GLY A 606 4.45 19.86 -20.84
C GLY A 606 5.63 18.91 -21.05
N THR A 607 6.82 19.22 -20.51
CA THR A 607 7.99 18.34 -20.59
C THR A 607 8.07 17.36 -19.42
N GLU A 608 8.86 16.31 -19.59
CA GLU A 608 9.16 15.31 -18.56
C GLU A 608 10.64 15.40 -18.18
N LEU A 609 10.94 15.41 -16.88
CA LEU A 609 12.29 15.62 -16.36
C LEU A 609 12.69 14.46 -15.43
N SER A 610 13.75 13.73 -15.77
CA SER A 610 14.33 12.72 -14.88
C SER A 610 14.85 13.38 -13.60
N VAL A 611 14.72 12.71 -12.46
CA VAL A 611 15.13 13.24 -11.15
C VAL A 611 15.87 12.18 -10.35
N GLY A 612 16.60 12.60 -9.32
CA GLY A 612 17.22 11.73 -8.33
C GLY A 612 16.44 11.75 -7.02
N ARG A 613 16.71 10.76 -6.16
CA ARG A 613 16.08 10.63 -4.85
C ARG A 613 17.04 11.02 -3.75
N LEU A 614 16.56 11.80 -2.79
CA LEU A 614 17.20 11.94 -1.49
C LEU A 614 16.56 10.93 -0.54
N THR A 615 17.37 10.10 0.10
CA THR A 615 16.89 9.06 1.00
C THR A 615 17.32 9.30 2.45
N VAL A 616 16.52 8.83 3.40
CA VAL A 616 16.78 8.94 4.84
C VAL A 616 16.43 7.62 5.54
N GLY A 617 17.11 7.31 6.64
CA GLY A 617 16.87 6.08 7.41
C GLY A 617 17.52 4.82 6.82
N ILE A 618 18.25 4.93 5.72
CA ILE A 618 19.02 3.84 5.10
C ILE A 618 20.52 4.14 5.12
N GLY A 619 21.35 3.09 5.21
CA GLY A 619 22.81 3.21 5.19
C GLY A 619 23.41 3.23 3.78
N HIS A 620 24.72 3.45 3.68
CA HIS A 620 25.47 3.33 2.42
C HIS A 620 25.55 1.87 1.94
N ALA A 621 25.45 1.66 0.64
CA ALA A 621 25.71 0.38 0.00
C ALA A 621 27.20 -0.01 0.19
N PRO A 622 27.54 -1.31 0.27
CA PRO A 622 28.93 -1.75 0.36
C PRO A 622 29.81 -1.13 -0.73
N VAL A 623 31.00 -0.63 -0.37
CA VAL A 623 31.94 0.01 -1.31
C VAL A 623 32.75 -0.99 -2.14
N SER A 624 32.75 -2.26 -1.75
CA SER A 624 33.47 -3.35 -2.41
C SER A 624 32.64 -4.63 -2.41
N GLY A 625 32.78 -5.45 -3.45
CA GLY A 625 32.09 -6.74 -3.54
C GLY A 625 30.65 -6.67 -4.07
N VAL A 626 30.21 -5.49 -4.52
CA VAL A 626 28.92 -5.28 -5.19
C VAL A 626 29.14 -4.51 -6.50
N SER A 627 28.36 -4.82 -7.51
CA SER A 627 28.29 -4.10 -8.79
C SER A 627 27.58 -2.76 -8.63
N ASN A 628 27.76 -1.85 -9.60
CA ASN A 628 27.06 -0.57 -9.58
C ASN A 628 25.53 -0.73 -9.65
N ALA A 629 25.03 -1.78 -10.31
CA ALA A 629 23.61 -2.09 -10.38
C ALA A 629 23.05 -2.54 -9.02
N GLU A 630 23.78 -3.38 -8.29
CA GLU A 630 23.42 -3.81 -6.94
C GLU A 630 23.46 -2.63 -5.94
N ALA A 631 24.46 -1.75 -6.07
CA ALA A 631 24.50 -0.52 -5.28
C ALA A 631 23.30 0.40 -5.59
N GLN A 632 22.93 0.55 -6.86
CA GLN A 632 21.74 1.33 -7.24
C GLN A 632 20.46 0.71 -6.68
N ALA A 633 20.31 -0.62 -6.74
CA ALA A 633 19.14 -1.34 -6.23
C ALA A 633 18.99 -1.18 -4.70
N HIS A 634 20.10 -1.13 -3.96
CA HIS A 634 20.08 -0.82 -2.51
C HIS A 634 19.46 0.55 -2.21
N TYR A 635 19.63 1.52 -3.11
CA TYR A 635 19.05 2.86 -2.98
C TYR A 635 17.68 3.01 -3.67
N ASP A 636 17.22 2.01 -4.43
CA ASP A 636 15.90 1.97 -5.06
C ASP A 636 14.81 1.59 -4.05
N ASN A 637 14.73 2.38 -2.98
CA ASN A 637 13.75 2.23 -1.92
C ASN A 637 12.84 3.46 -1.89
N ALA A 638 11.62 3.31 -2.41
CA ALA A 638 10.63 4.38 -2.45
C ALA A 638 10.21 4.84 -1.03
N GLU A 639 10.18 3.94 -0.05
CA GLU A 639 9.84 4.28 1.33
C GLU A 639 10.90 5.15 1.97
N ALA A 640 12.19 4.93 1.67
CA ALA A 640 13.28 5.75 2.22
C ALA A 640 13.38 7.13 1.57
N CYS A 641 12.71 7.37 0.44
CA CYS A 641 12.79 8.59 -0.34
C CYS A 641 11.97 9.72 0.30
N PHE A 642 12.61 10.84 0.64
CA PHE A 642 11.94 12.01 1.20
C PHE A 642 11.87 13.20 0.22
N ALA A 643 12.73 13.26 -0.80
CA ALA A 643 12.70 14.32 -1.81
C ALA A 643 13.09 13.81 -3.21
N LEU A 644 12.48 14.41 -4.23
CA LEU A 644 12.80 14.25 -5.65
C LEU A 644 13.51 15.51 -6.13
N VAL A 645 14.77 15.38 -6.58
CA VAL A 645 15.62 16.54 -6.87
C VAL A 645 16.42 16.39 -8.16
N ARG A 646 16.73 17.51 -8.78
CA ARG A 646 17.80 17.62 -9.77
C ARG A 646 19.10 18.00 -9.06
N ALA A 647 20.22 17.61 -9.65
CA ALA A 647 21.56 17.92 -9.17
C ALA A 647 22.33 18.61 -10.28
N GLY A 648 23.18 19.57 -9.89
CA GLY A 648 24.07 20.28 -10.79
C GLY A 648 25.28 20.82 -10.03
N GLU A 649 26.10 21.60 -10.73
CA GLU A 649 27.29 22.22 -10.15
C GLU A 649 27.19 23.75 -10.25
N ASP A 650 27.64 24.45 -9.21
CA ASP A 650 27.85 25.89 -9.22
C ASP A 650 29.30 26.24 -8.81
N ALA A 651 29.56 27.52 -8.50
CA ALA A 651 30.88 27.97 -8.06
C ALA A 651 31.32 27.41 -6.69
N HIS A 652 30.39 26.86 -5.91
CA HIS A 652 30.57 26.46 -4.52
C HIS A 652 30.60 24.94 -4.35
N GLY A 653 29.79 24.19 -5.09
CA GLY A 653 29.68 22.75 -4.95
C GLY A 653 28.65 22.09 -5.86
N ILE A 654 28.25 20.89 -5.44
CA ILE A 654 27.19 20.12 -6.06
C ILE A 654 25.89 20.52 -5.38
N TRP A 655 25.03 21.25 -6.08
CA TRP A 655 23.73 21.66 -5.58
C TRP A 655 22.66 20.62 -5.92
N VAL A 656 21.61 20.58 -5.11
CA VAL A 656 20.36 19.90 -5.38
C VAL A 656 19.19 20.87 -5.29
N SER A 657 18.17 20.64 -6.12
CA SER A 657 16.94 21.42 -6.13
C SER A 657 15.77 20.56 -6.57
N GLY A 658 14.66 20.60 -5.83
CA GLY A 658 13.44 19.90 -6.20
C GLY A 658 12.34 20.03 -5.16
N VAL A 659 11.60 18.95 -4.95
CA VAL A 659 10.38 18.91 -4.15
C VAL A 659 10.38 17.74 -3.18
N ALA A 660 9.57 17.83 -2.12
CA ALA A 660 9.28 16.67 -1.29
C ALA A 660 8.68 15.54 -2.14
N ALA A 661 9.08 14.30 -1.86
CA ALA A 661 8.49 13.16 -2.53
C ALA A 661 6.99 13.09 -2.17
N PRO A 662 6.07 12.95 -3.14
CA PRO A 662 4.63 13.00 -2.90
C PRO A 662 4.10 12.03 -1.84
N TRP A 663 4.82 10.93 -1.65
CA TRP A 663 4.50 9.83 -0.75
C TRP A 663 5.31 9.86 0.55
N ALA A 664 6.18 10.84 0.76
CA ALA A 664 6.93 10.98 2.00
C ALA A 664 6.04 11.55 3.10
N THR A 665 6.11 10.95 4.30
CA THR A 665 5.45 11.50 5.49
C THR A 665 6.18 12.76 5.99
N PRO A 666 5.49 13.68 6.68
CA PRO A 666 6.12 14.87 7.28
C PRO A 666 7.35 14.51 8.14
N ASP A 667 7.21 13.53 9.03
CA ASP A 667 8.31 13.05 9.89
C ASP A 667 9.56 12.64 9.09
N LYS A 668 9.35 12.04 7.90
CA LYS A 668 10.45 11.58 7.04
C LYS A 668 11.13 12.75 6.31
N ILE A 669 10.35 13.75 5.91
CA ILE A 669 10.88 14.99 5.34
C ILE A 669 11.69 15.74 6.41
N GLU A 670 11.16 15.87 7.62
CA GLU A 670 11.85 16.50 8.75
C GLU A 670 13.13 15.75 9.11
N MET A 671 13.09 14.42 9.20
CA MET A 671 14.25 13.58 9.46
C MET A 671 15.33 13.77 8.38
N GLY A 672 14.93 13.88 7.11
CA GLY A 672 15.83 14.10 5.98
C GLY A 672 16.45 15.51 6.00
N LEU A 673 15.67 16.54 6.31
CA LEU A 673 16.14 17.92 6.43
C LEU A 673 17.02 18.16 7.66
N ALA A 674 16.81 17.41 8.74
CA ALA A 674 17.57 17.52 9.98
C ALA A 674 18.94 16.81 9.92
N ALA A 675 19.18 15.95 8.92
CA ALA A 675 20.42 15.20 8.77
C ALA A 675 21.31 15.75 7.65
N PRO A 676 22.65 15.75 7.82
CA PRO A 676 23.56 16.12 6.74
C PRO A 676 23.47 15.19 5.52
N LEU A 677 23.73 15.73 4.34
CA LEU A 677 23.77 14.94 3.11
C LEU A 677 25.13 14.27 2.88
N SER A 678 25.09 13.05 2.35
CA SER A 678 26.25 12.28 1.91
C SER A 678 25.99 11.67 0.54
N GLY A 679 26.81 12.01 -0.45
CA GLY A 679 26.78 11.33 -1.75
C GLY A 679 27.49 9.98 -1.71
N ASP A 680 27.09 9.08 -2.61
CA ASP A 680 27.84 7.88 -3.01
C ASP A 680 28.29 8.03 -4.48
N TRP A 681 29.58 7.82 -4.74
CA TRP A 681 30.19 7.90 -6.07
C TRP A 681 30.73 6.56 -6.50
N ARG A 682 30.35 6.11 -7.70
CA ARG A 682 30.74 4.81 -8.27
C ARG A 682 31.45 4.97 -9.61
N PRO A 683 32.36 4.04 -9.97
CA PRO A 683 33.12 4.13 -11.21
C PRO A 683 32.22 3.79 -12.42
N TYR A 684 32.01 4.75 -13.30
CA TYR A 684 31.34 4.60 -14.60
C TYR A 684 32.22 5.15 -15.71
N GLY A 685 32.53 4.33 -16.72
CA GLY A 685 33.32 4.77 -17.88
C GLY A 685 34.71 5.32 -17.54
N GLY A 686 35.30 4.92 -16.40
CA GLY A 686 36.60 5.42 -15.92
C GLY A 686 36.54 6.66 -15.03
N ASN A 687 35.36 7.26 -14.81
CA ASN A 687 35.14 8.40 -13.93
C ASN A 687 34.28 8.01 -12.72
N LEU A 688 34.36 8.79 -11.64
CA LEU A 688 33.47 8.64 -10.49
C LEU A 688 32.21 9.48 -10.70
N GLU A 689 31.05 8.82 -10.76
CA GLU A 689 29.75 9.46 -10.94
C GLU A 689 28.90 9.27 -9.68
N LEU A 690 28.14 10.31 -9.31
CA LEU A 690 27.19 10.26 -8.20
C LEU A 690 26.04 9.31 -8.56
N VAL A 691 25.72 8.39 -7.66
CA VAL A 691 24.62 7.41 -7.85
C VAL A 691 23.48 7.57 -6.85
N ALA A 692 23.78 8.09 -5.66
CA ALA A 692 22.81 8.30 -4.59
C ALA A 692 23.23 9.43 -3.66
N VAL A 693 22.25 10.01 -2.96
CA VAL A 693 22.46 11.01 -1.91
C VAL A 693 21.58 10.64 -0.72
N LEU A 694 22.20 10.54 0.45
CA LEU A 694 21.59 10.08 1.68
C LEU A 694 21.70 11.12 2.78
N ALA A 695 20.64 11.29 3.57
CA ALA A 695 20.65 12.06 4.79
C ALA A 695 21.12 11.17 5.96
N VAL A 696 22.35 11.37 6.42
CA VAL A 696 23.03 10.52 7.41
C VAL A 696 23.83 11.33 8.43
N ASN A 697 23.91 10.83 9.66
CA ASN A 697 24.57 11.53 10.77
C ASN A 697 26.09 11.68 10.61
N THR A 698 26.73 10.88 9.75
CA THR A 698 28.18 10.94 9.47
C THR A 698 28.42 11.07 7.96
N PRO A 699 28.31 12.28 7.38
CA PRO A 699 28.55 12.49 5.96
C PRO A 699 30.04 12.49 5.61
N GLY A 700 30.37 12.09 4.38
CA GLY A 700 31.75 12.12 3.87
C GLY A 700 32.29 13.53 3.64
N PHE A 701 31.44 14.43 3.12
CA PHE A 701 31.73 15.85 2.92
C PHE A 701 30.76 16.68 3.77
N LEU A 702 31.28 17.66 4.51
CA LEU A 702 30.41 18.58 5.24
C LEU A 702 30.02 19.75 4.31
N CYS A 703 28.84 20.30 4.56
CA CYS A 703 28.46 21.59 4.01
C CYS A 703 28.12 22.49 5.20
N ARG A 704 29.10 23.30 5.63
CA ARG A 704 28.92 24.19 6.77
C ARG A 704 28.44 25.56 6.33
N ARG A 705 27.35 26.04 6.94
CA ARG A 705 26.97 27.44 6.89
C ARG A 705 28.08 28.26 7.58
N THR A 706 28.55 29.34 6.95
CA THR A 706 29.55 30.24 7.55
C THR A 706 28.90 31.33 8.41
N THR A 707 27.61 31.52 8.26
CA THR A 707 26.78 32.51 8.97
C THR A 707 25.55 31.85 9.60
N ASP A 708 24.83 32.53 10.50
CA ASP A 708 23.51 32.11 11.00
C ASP A 708 22.37 32.56 10.04
N SER A 709 21.11 32.32 10.41
CA SER A 709 19.92 32.74 9.64
C SER A 709 19.72 34.26 9.58
N GLN A 710 20.51 35.03 10.34
CA GLN A 710 20.52 36.50 10.36
C GLN A 710 21.79 37.08 9.71
N GLY A 711 22.66 36.24 9.14
CA GLY A 711 23.89 36.66 8.47
C GLY A 711 25.11 36.86 9.40
N ASN A 712 25.03 36.50 10.68
CA ASN A 712 26.15 36.65 11.62
C ASN A 712 27.14 35.48 11.51
N PRO A 713 28.47 35.68 11.61
CA PRO A 713 29.45 34.60 11.58
C PRO A 713 29.27 33.61 12.75
N LEU A 714 29.23 32.31 12.47
CA LEU A 714 29.21 31.27 13.52
C LEU A 714 30.58 31.16 14.19
N SER A 715 30.66 31.28 15.53
CA SER A 715 31.95 31.25 16.25
C SER A 715 32.60 29.86 16.22
N LEU A 716 33.86 29.79 15.81
CA LEU A 716 34.66 28.56 15.78
C LEU A 716 35.33 28.31 17.14
N VAL A 717 34.90 27.27 17.87
CA VAL A 717 35.65 26.75 19.02
C VAL A 717 36.68 25.74 18.49
N ALA A 718 37.94 26.14 18.45
CA ALA A 718 39.07 25.32 18.05
C ALA A 718 39.60 24.50 19.23
N SER A 719 39.56 23.17 19.15
CA SER A 719 40.41 22.29 19.96
C SER A 719 41.58 21.78 19.12
N MET A 720 42.77 21.87 19.71
CA MET A 720 44.09 21.88 19.07
C MET A 720 44.47 20.58 18.35
N SER A 721 45.13 20.70 17.20
CA SER A 721 45.84 19.62 16.50
C SER A 721 47.34 19.57 16.89
N PRO A 722 47.97 18.37 16.95
CA PRO A 722 49.43 18.26 16.86
C PRO A 722 49.92 18.47 15.41
N ARG A 723 51.09 19.06 15.26
CA ARG A 723 51.74 19.42 13.98
C ARG A 723 52.40 18.23 13.24
N PRO A 724 52.61 18.34 11.92
CA PRO A 724 52.96 17.23 11.02
C PRO A 724 54.47 17.00 10.87
N GLY A 725 54.84 15.75 10.55
CA GLY A 725 56.19 15.37 10.18
C GLY A 725 56.24 14.25 9.14
N ALA A 726 56.66 14.64 7.93
CA ALA A 726 57.39 13.89 6.90
C ALA A 726 56.69 12.79 6.06
N SER A 727 57.09 12.85 4.78
CA SER A 727 56.66 12.15 3.58
C SER A 727 56.98 10.65 3.50
N GLY A 728 56.16 9.90 2.77
CA GLY A 728 56.57 8.65 2.14
C GLY A 728 55.38 7.83 1.63
N THR A 729 55.23 7.71 0.32
CA THR A 729 54.37 6.71 -0.33
C THR A 729 54.93 5.31 -0.09
N THR A 730 54.21 4.46 0.65
CA THR A 730 54.49 3.02 0.72
C THR A 730 53.19 2.23 0.66
N ALA A 731 53.19 1.17 -0.14
CA ALA A 731 52.11 0.20 -0.24
C ALA A 731 51.88 -0.51 1.11
N LEU A 732 50.61 -0.72 1.46
CA LEU A 732 50.17 -1.29 2.74
C LEU A 732 50.70 -2.72 2.93
N SER A 733 51.31 -2.97 4.08
CA SER A 733 51.79 -4.30 4.49
C SER A 733 50.68 -5.12 5.15
N ARG A 734 50.88 -6.44 5.27
CA ARG A 734 49.95 -7.34 5.98
C ARG A 734 49.77 -6.97 7.45
N ASP A 735 50.76 -6.32 8.06
CA ASP A 735 50.68 -5.89 9.45
C ASP A 735 49.83 -4.62 9.60
N ASP A 736 49.83 -3.74 8.59
CA ASP A 736 48.93 -2.57 8.54
C ASP A 736 47.45 -2.99 8.39
N ILE A 737 47.19 -4.05 7.61
CA ILE A 737 45.85 -4.64 7.45
C ILE A 737 45.40 -5.30 8.76
N LYS A 738 46.29 -6.00 9.46
CA LYS A 738 45.97 -6.57 10.78
C LYS A 738 45.69 -5.50 11.82
N ALA A 739 46.43 -4.40 11.81
CA ALA A 739 46.20 -3.28 12.71
C ALA A 739 44.80 -2.66 12.47
N ALA A 740 44.44 -2.41 11.20
CA ALA A 740 43.13 -1.85 10.84
C ALA A 740 41.95 -2.78 11.20
N VAL A 741 42.09 -4.09 11.03
CA VAL A 741 41.05 -5.07 11.43
C VAL A 741 40.92 -5.14 12.96
N THR A 742 42.04 -5.04 13.68
CA THR A 742 42.02 -5.05 15.15
C THR A 742 41.39 -3.77 15.71
N GLU A 743 41.63 -2.63 15.06
CA GLU A 743 41.03 -1.33 15.40
C GLU A 743 39.52 -1.31 15.12
N ALA A 744 39.08 -1.84 13.97
CA ALA A 744 37.65 -1.95 13.63
C ALA A 744 36.88 -2.87 14.60
N LEU A 745 37.50 -3.98 15.03
CA LEU A 745 36.93 -4.86 16.04
C LEU A 745 36.88 -4.20 17.43
N ALA A 746 37.88 -3.37 17.76
CA ALA A 746 37.89 -2.61 19.01
C ALA A 746 36.81 -1.50 19.01
N GLU A 747 36.61 -0.78 17.91
CA GLU A 747 35.53 0.21 17.77
C GLU A 747 34.15 -0.42 17.89
N SER A 748 33.92 -1.59 17.27
CA SER A 748 32.67 -2.35 17.41
C SER A 748 32.44 -2.78 18.87
N ALA A 749 33.50 -3.21 19.58
CA ALA A 749 33.40 -3.57 20.99
C ALA A 749 33.14 -2.35 21.89
N HIS A 750 33.71 -1.18 21.57
CA HIS A 750 33.47 0.06 22.30
C HIS A 750 32.06 0.61 22.08
N ALA A 751 31.51 0.50 20.86
CA ALA A 751 30.12 0.87 20.56
C ALA A 751 29.12 -0.02 21.31
N ALA A 752 29.34 -1.34 21.30
CA ALA A 752 28.52 -2.30 22.06
C ALA A 752 28.59 -2.04 23.58
N LYS A 753 29.78 -1.71 24.09
CA LYS A 753 29.97 -1.40 25.52
C LYS A 753 29.33 -0.07 25.93
N ARG A 754 29.33 0.93 25.03
CA ARG A 754 28.65 2.22 25.24
C ARG A 754 27.13 2.08 25.18
N ALA A 755 26.60 1.28 24.25
CA ALA A 755 25.18 0.93 24.20
C ALA A 755 24.75 0.21 25.48
N ALA A 756 25.51 -0.80 25.93
CA ALA A 756 25.24 -1.52 27.17
C ALA A 756 25.33 -0.62 28.44
N LEU A 757 26.25 0.35 28.45
CA LEU A 757 26.35 1.34 29.52
C LEU A 757 25.20 2.33 29.52
N LEU A 758 24.72 2.77 28.35
CA LEU A 758 23.53 3.61 28.21
C LEU A 758 22.27 2.88 28.67
N THR A 759 22.09 1.61 28.27
CA THR A 759 20.98 0.77 28.74
C THR A 759 21.03 0.54 30.26
N ARG A 760 22.22 0.31 30.84
CA ARG A 760 22.39 0.21 32.31
C ARG A 760 22.13 1.53 33.03
N ALA A 761 22.48 2.67 32.43
CA ALA A 761 22.21 3.99 32.99
C ALA A 761 20.71 4.30 33.00
N THR A 762 19.99 4.00 31.92
CA THR A 762 18.53 4.16 31.84
C THR A 762 17.80 3.26 32.84
N LEU A 763 18.26 2.01 33.02
CA LEU A 763 17.72 1.08 34.02
C LEU A 763 18.00 1.48 35.47
N ALA A 764 19.07 2.26 35.73
CA ALA A 764 19.46 2.62 37.09
C ALA A 764 18.86 3.95 37.57
N VAL A 765 18.47 4.85 36.67
CA VAL A 765 18.03 6.22 37.02
C VAL A 765 16.57 6.50 36.59
N GLY A 766 15.94 5.61 35.81
CA GLY A 766 14.61 5.85 35.23
C GLY A 766 14.65 6.86 34.08
N ASP A 767 13.52 7.04 33.39
CA ASP A 767 13.41 8.04 32.32
C ASP A 767 13.69 9.45 32.84
N LEU A 768 14.34 10.27 32.00
CA LEU A 768 14.52 11.69 32.29
C LEU A 768 13.14 12.33 32.50
N PRO A 769 12.94 13.12 33.58
CA PRO A 769 11.66 13.77 33.79
C PRO A 769 11.34 14.67 32.60
N GLY A 770 10.10 14.57 32.12
CA GLY A 770 9.59 15.41 31.02
C GLY A 770 9.70 16.89 31.34
N GLU A 771 9.75 17.73 30.30
CA GLU A 771 9.77 19.18 30.50
C GLU A 771 8.57 19.64 31.33
N PRO A 772 8.78 20.50 32.35
CA PRO A 772 7.69 20.96 33.21
C PRO A 772 6.68 21.76 32.39
N SER A 773 5.40 21.50 32.63
CA SER A 773 4.27 22.15 31.98
C SER A 773 4.28 23.67 32.24
N LEU A 774 3.57 24.43 31.40
CA LEU A 774 3.43 25.88 31.57
C LEU A 774 2.87 26.26 32.96
N ALA A 775 1.96 25.44 33.48
CA ALA A 775 1.38 25.60 34.81
C ALA A 775 2.42 25.38 35.93
N GLU A 776 3.30 24.37 35.80
CA GLU A 776 4.39 24.13 36.75
C GLU A 776 5.47 25.21 36.67
N ARG A 777 5.77 25.72 35.46
CA ARG A 777 6.67 26.87 35.27
C ARG A 777 6.09 28.14 35.89
N MET A 778 4.78 28.37 35.78
CA MET A 778 4.09 29.50 36.44
C MET A 778 4.06 29.34 37.96
N SER A 779 3.80 28.14 38.49
CA SER A 779 3.84 27.88 39.94
C SER A 779 5.24 28.07 40.52
N GLN A 780 6.28 27.60 39.84
CA GLN A 780 7.68 27.78 40.27
C GLN A 780 8.16 29.24 40.17
N LEU A 781 7.59 30.04 39.26
CA LEU A 781 7.84 31.48 39.19
C LEU A 781 7.13 32.25 40.32
N LEU A 782 5.94 31.79 40.72
CA LEU A 782 5.17 32.37 41.83
C LEU A 782 5.74 32.00 43.21
N GLU A 783 6.43 30.85 43.35
CA GLU A 783 7.13 30.47 44.59
C GLU A 783 8.49 31.17 44.77
N ARG A 784 9.01 31.81 43.72
CA ARG A 784 10.29 32.54 43.74
C ARG A 784 10.13 34.07 43.82
N ALA A 785 8.90 34.58 43.80
CA ALA A 785 8.53 35.97 44.07
C ALA A 785 8.02 36.09 45.50
#